data_AF-A0A7X2P9V4-F1
#
_entry.id   AF-A0A7X2P9V4-F1
#
_cell.length_a   1.000
_cell.length_b   1.000
_cell.length_c   1.000
_cell.angle_alpha   90.00
_cell.angle_beta   90.00
_cell.angle_gamma   90.00
#
_symmetry.space_group_name_H-M   'P 1'
#
loop_
_entity.id
_entity.type
_entity.pdbx_description
1 polymer ?
#
loop_
_entity_poly.entity_id
_entity_poly.type
_entity_poly.pdbx_seq_one_letter_code
_entity_poly.pdbx_strand_id
1 'polypeptide(L)'
;MSTQRRASLYIMNITDILALVASFFLSFGIRVIFPVELHRDARLSVYTPLLLGILVSYLVVDFLVLYREDYLKRTAGQEFLASLRMVALVMVLDIMILFFTKTSEHYSRIYMVIYPIVSLFMVFGVRQAVKGLYLPRYRNSRFAERIVLIAAEQNISGMIENVNRTGDWRLHIVGIILTDKEKKGEYIQNIPVISTLEHAFDDIRVQEVDSVYLMPDENIDAKKWVEQFQKMGKTVHLHVAEFYVNSSRRVQEMLGDSAVVSYLPDFSEKGRVFLIKRTLDVILSLACMPFYLLVTALVSLGNLKSRGPVLLARVRVGKNGRRFHQYRYRILRVDAKERISKGKSPYTGIGRFLKASHLDGLPQVVNILVGDMSFVGPKAPSLGYFIDHPKIMRRLCMKPGLTGAWCVKPGEEYGEERYLNHWSLGQDAGFFFLTIGRYLTFRSGRVYPDYLTGEELRSLEDYLEYRQPMEYDRSAWQQEKSVSRSIYLGFKRGLDIAGSLLGIILLSPLLAVLCIAVMADDGGNPIYGHHRIGKNGKRITVYKFRSMKRNAGDLERILSPEQMEQYRREFKIDDDPRITRVGGFIRRTSLDELPQLFNILGGSMSIVGPRPVTEREVRIYGKEAAKLLSVKPGLTGYWQAYARNDATYASGERQKMEMYYIDHQSFGLDVKILFHTVKSVAKQEGAQ
;
A
#
# COMPACT_ATOMS: atom_id res chain seq x y z
N MET A 1 -30.42 -3.49 -10.34
CA MET A 1 -29.14 -2.77 -10.58
C MET A 1 -28.01 -3.70 -10.21
N SER A 2 -27.05 -3.94 -11.12
CA SER A 2 -25.84 -4.71 -10.81
C SER A 2 -25.02 -4.03 -9.72
N THR A 3 -24.29 -4.82 -8.93
CA THR A 3 -23.45 -4.35 -7.82
C THR A 3 -22.31 -3.47 -8.32
N GLN A 4 -21.78 -3.77 -9.51
CA GLN A 4 -20.81 -2.93 -10.23
C GLN A 4 -21.33 -1.50 -10.47
N ARG A 5 -22.59 -1.38 -10.90
CA ARG A 5 -23.21 -0.09 -11.18
C ARG A 5 -23.41 0.73 -9.89
N ARG A 6 -23.82 0.10 -8.79
CA ARG A 6 -23.92 0.75 -7.47
C ARG A 6 -22.56 1.24 -6.97
N ALA A 7 -21.53 0.41 -7.05
CA ALA A 7 -20.17 0.77 -6.63
C ALA A 7 -19.63 1.95 -7.46
N SER A 8 -19.87 1.95 -8.76
CA SER A 8 -19.44 3.01 -9.67
C SER A 8 -20.13 4.35 -9.35
N LEU A 9 -21.44 4.33 -9.05
CA LEU A 9 -22.17 5.51 -8.60
C LEU A 9 -21.60 6.08 -7.29
N TYR A 10 -21.33 5.23 -6.28
CA TYR A 10 -20.76 5.72 -5.02
C TYR A 10 -19.37 6.34 -5.19
N ILE A 11 -18.51 5.71 -6.00
CA ILE A 11 -17.18 6.27 -6.31
C ILE A 11 -17.35 7.62 -6.99
N MET A 12 -18.24 7.72 -7.97
CA MET A 12 -18.52 8.97 -8.69
C MET A 12 -18.98 10.08 -7.76
N ASN A 13 -19.95 9.81 -6.90
CA ASN A 13 -20.50 10.82 -6.01
C ASN A 13 -19.45 11.37 -5.05
N ILE A 14 -18.61 10.48 -4.50
CA ILE A 14 -17.51 10.88 -3.63
C ILE A 14 -16.50 11.74 -4.42
N THR A 15 -16.11 11.31 -5.62
CA THR A 15 -15.13 12.04 -6.42
C THR A 15 -15.64 13.38 -6.95
N ASP A 16 -16.93 13.48 -7.29
CA ASP A 16 -17.58 14.71 -7.69
C ASP A 16 -17.65 15.70 -6.52
N ILE A 17 -18.05 15.25 -5.33
CA ILE A 17 -18.03 16.08 -4.10
C ILE A 17 -16.63 16.63 -3.85
N LEU A 18 -15.60 15.77 -3.92
CA LEU A 18 -14.21 16.20 -3.75
C LEU A 18 -13.78 17.19 -4.84
N ALA A 19 -14.20 16.98 -6.10
CA ALA A 19 -13.91 17.89 -7.21
C ALA A 19 -14.59 19.26 -7.02
N LEU A 20 -15.85 19.29 -6.55
CA LEU A 20 -16.57 20.53 -6.24
C LEU A 20 -15.92 21.29 -5.09
N VAL A 21 -15.53 20.60 -4.01
CA VAL A 21 -14.80 21.20 -2.88
C VAL A 21 -13.45 21.74 -3.33
N ALA A 22 -12.68 20.99 -4.14
CA ALA A 22 -11.41 21.46 -4.68
C ALA A 22 -11.59 22.68 -5.60
N SER A 23 -12.63 22.66 -6.44
CA SER A 23 -13.00 23.77 -7.33
C SER A 23 -13.38 25.03 -6.56
N PHE A 24 -14.05 24.87 -5.41
CA PHE A 24 -14.38 25.96 -4.51
C PHE A 24 -13.13 26.64 -3.97
N PHE A 25 -12.18 25.86 -3.42
CA PHE A 25 -10.93 26.43 -2.89
C PHE A 25 -10.05 27.04 -3.99
N LEU A 26 -9.98 26.40 -5.16
CA LEU A 26 -9.22 26.92 -6.30
C LEU A 26 -9.82 28.24 -6.80
N SER A 27 -11.14 28.31 -6.97
CA SER A 27 -11.83 29.53 -7.39
C SER A 27 -11.71 30.65 -6.35
N PHE A 28 -11.72 30.30 -5.06
CA PHE A 28 -11.51 31.25 -3.98
C PHE A 28 -10.07 31.79 -3.99
N GLY A 29 -9.07 30.92 -4.21
CA GLY A 29 -7.68 31.32 -4.36
C GLY A 29 -7.46 32.25 -5.56
N ILE A 30 -8.05 31.94 -6.72
CA ILE A 30 -8.00 32.80 -7.92
C ILE A 30 -8.58 34.19 -7.61
N ARG A 31 -9.72 34.25 -6.92
CA ARG A 31 -10.34 35.51 -6.48
C ARG A 31 -9.41 36.32 -5.58
N VAL A 32 -8.72 35.69 -4.63
CA VAL A 32 -7.79 36.37 -3.71
C VAL A 32 -6.58 36.93 -4.44
N ILE A 33 -6.06 36.21 -5.45
CA ILE A 33 -4.90 36.63 -6.24
C ILE A 33 -5.26 37.76 -7.23
N PHE A 34 -6.46 37.72 -7.80
CA PHE A 34 -6.96 38.73 -8.75
C PHE A 34 -8.16 39.50 -8.17
N PRO A 35 -7.92 40.42 -7.22
CA PRO A 35 -8.99 41.20 -6.61
C PRO A 35 -9.47 42.29 -7.59
N VAL A 36 -10.53 42.00 -8.33
CA VAL A 36 -11.17 42.99 -9.23
C VAL A 36 -12.22 43.84 -8.50
N GLU A 37 -12.73 43.39 -7.35
CA GLU A 37 -13.71 44.12 -6.52
C GLU A 37 -13.07 44.52 -5.17
N LEU A 38 -12.72 45.81 -5.00
CA LEU A 38 -12.03 46.33 -3.81
C LEU A 38 -12.84 46.30 -2.49
N HIS A 39 -14.15 46.09 -2.53
CA HIS A 39 -15.06 46.40 -1.40
C HIS A 39 -15.84 45.20 -0.83
N ARG A 40 -15.44 43.94 -1.12
CA ARG A 40 -16.16 42.76 -0.60
C ARG A 40 -15.29 41.91 0.31
N ASP A 41 -15.86 41.48 1.43
CA ASP A 41 -15.22 40.65 2.45
C ASP A 41 -14.57 39.41 1.82
N ALA A 42 -13.24 39.30 1.97
CA ALA A 42 -12.43 38.22 1.39
C ALA A 42 -12.20 37.06 2.39
N ARG A 43 -12.99 37.01 3.46
CA ARG A 43 -12.87 35.97 4.50
C ARG A 43 -13.50 34.67 4.03
N LEU A 44 -12.77 33.57 4.18
CA LEU A 44 -13.23 32.22 3.81
C LEU A 44 -14.53 31.84 4.53
N SER A 45 -14.71 32.29 5.77
CA SER A 45 -15.91 32.05 6.59
C SER A 45 -17.19 32.54 5.94
N VAL A 46 -17.13 33.60 5.12
CA VAL A 46 -18.29 34.15 4.41
C VAL A 46 -18.73 33.21 3.28
N TYR A 47 -17.81 32.45 2.68
CA TYR A 47 -18.08 31.57 1.53
C TYR A 47 -18.42 30.14 1.95
N THR A 48 -18.16 29.75 3.20
CA THR A 48 -18.48 28.41 3.72
C THR A 48 -19.96 28.02 3.59
N PRO A 49 -20.95 28.91 3.84
CA PRO A 49 -22.36 28.59 3.63
C PRO A 49 -22.70 28.31 2.16
N LEU A 50 -22.05 29.02 1.22
CA LEU A 50 -22.21 28.79 -0.21
C LEU A 50 -21.70 27.39 -0.61
N LEU A 51 -20.54 26.96 -0.07
CA LEU A 51 -20.04 25.59 -0.27
C LEU A 51 -21.06 24.55 0.22
N LEU A 52 -21.65 24.75 1.40
CA LEU A 52 -22.66 23.84 1.93
C LEU A 52 -23.89 23.80 1.02
N GLY A 53 -24.36 24.95 0.53
CA GLY A 53 -25.46 25.05 -0.44
C GLY A 53 -25.18 24.24 -1.70
N ILE A 54 -24.03 24.45 -2.31
CA ILE A 54 -23.56 23.71 -3.50
C ILE A 54 -23.58 22.19 -3.27
N LEU A 55 -23.06 21.73 -2.13
CA LEU A 55 -23.01 20.30 -1.82
C LEU A 55 -24.41 19.70 -1.63
N VAL A 56 -25.32 20.43 -1.00
CA VAL A 56 -26.73 20.01 -0.88
C VAL A 56 -27.40 20.00 -2.25
N SER A 57 -27.20 21.03 -3.06
CA SER A 57 -27.72 21.13 -4.43
C SER A 57 -27.24 19.99 -5.30
N TYR A 58 -25.96 19.64 -5.21
CA TYR A 58 -25.39 18.47 -5.87
C TYR A 58 -26.09 17.17 -5.48
N LEU A 59 -26.27 16.91 -4.17
CA LEU A 59 -26.93 15.69 -3.70
C LEU A 59 -28.38 15.59 -4.19
N VAL A 60 -29.10 16.72 -4.23
CA VAL A 60 -30.48 16.78 -4.76
C VAL A 60 -30.49 16.49 -6.26
N VAL A 61 -29.62 17.14 -7.04
CA VAL A 61 -29.52 16.92 -8.49
C VAL A 61 -29.13 15.48 -8.82
N ASP A 62 -28.15 14.91 -8.09
CA ASP A 62 -27.71 13.54 -8.28
C ASP A 62 -28.86 12.55 -8.01
N PHE A 63 -29.57 12.72 -6.89
CA PHE A 63 -30.70 11.89 -6.51
C PHE A 63 -31.84 11.92 -7.55
N LEU A 64 -32.16 13.11 -8.08
CA LEU A 64 -33.30 13.29 -9.00
C LEU A 64 -32.97 12.92 -10.45
N VAL A 65 -31.76 13.24 -10.92
CA VAL A 65 -31.44 13.24 -12.37
C VAL A 65 -30.45 12.14 -12.74
N LEU A 66 -29.43 11.88 -11.91
CA LEU A 66 -28.27 11.07 -12.31
C LEU A 66 -28.31 9.62 -11.84
N TYR A 67 -29.19 9.27 -10.89
CA TYR A 67 -29.38 7.91 -10.38
C TYR A 67 -29.67 6.86 -11.48
N ARG A 68 -30.16 7.29 -12.65
CA ARG A 68 -30.64 6.39 -13.72
C ARG A 68 -29.65 6.07 -14.83
N GLU A 69 -28.45 6.65 -14.87
CA GLU A 69 -27.52 6.43 -15.98
C GLU A 69 -26.33 5.55 -15.60
N ASP A 70 -25.83 4.75 -16.56
CA ASP A 70 -24.68 3.86 -16.35
C ASP A 70 -23.39 4.56 -16.76
N TYR A 71 -22.76 5.17 -15.77
CA TYR A 71 -21.56 5.99 -15.93
C TYR A 71 -20.45 5.27 -16.71
N LEU A 72 -20.21 3.98 -16.48
CA LEU A 72 -19.08 3.27 -17.06
C LEU A 72 -19.11 3.15 -18.59
N LYS A 73 -20.30 3.18 -19.20
CA LYS A 73 -20.47 2.94 -20.64
C LYS A 73 -20.41 4.21 -21.49
N ARG A 74 -20.43 5.40 -20.86
CA ARG A 74 -20.46 6.68 -21.58
C ARG A 74 -19.11 7.02 -22.21
N THR A 75 -19.15 7.52 -23.45
CA THR A 75 -17.97 8.07 -24.16
C THR A 75 -17.53 9.41 -23.56
N ALA A 76 -16.34 9.90 -23.94
CA ALA A 76 -15.82 11.16 -23.42
C ALA A 76 -16.74 12.37 -23.71
N GLY A 77 -17.33 12.44 -24.90
CA GLY A 77 -18.29 13.51 -25.25
C GLY A 77 -19.58 13.44 -24.44
N GLN A 78 -20.12 12.23 -24.23
CA GLN A 78 -21.30 12.01 -23.38
C GLN A 78 -21.01 12.38 -21.92
N GLU A 79 -19.80 12.11 -21.43
CA GLU A 79 -19.37 12.53 -20.09
C GLU A 79 -19.26 14.05 -19.95
N PHE A 80 -18.68 14.73 -20.94
CA PHE A 80 -18.61 16.20 -20.90
C PHE A 80 -20.01 16.81 -20.82
N LEU A 81 -20.94 16.34 -21.65
CA LEU A 81 -22.32 16.82 -21.63
C LEU A 81 -23.03 16.48 -20.31
N ALA A 82 -22.78 15.30 -19.74
CA ALA A 82 -23.33 14.92 -18.43
C ALA A 82 -22.77 15.77 -17.28
N SER A 83 -21.46 16.08 -17.31
CA SER A 83 -20.82 16.98 -16.36
C SER A 83 -21.35 18.41 -16.50
N LEU A 84 -21.51 18.91 -17.73
CA LEU A 84 -22.10 20.21 -18.01
C LEU A 84 -23.54 20.31 -17.50
N ARG A 85 -24.37 19.31 -17.81
CA ARG A 85 -25.76 19.24 -17.32
C ARG A 85 -25.81 19.23 -15.79
N MET A 86 -24.95 18.45 -15.14
CA MET A 86 -24.89 18.38 -13.68
C MET A 86 -24.52 19.73 -13.07
N VAL A 87 -23.40 20.33 -13.52
CA VAL A 87 -22.94 21.63 -12.99
C VAL A 87 -23.98 22.71 -13.27
N ALA A 88 -24.58 22.74 -14.45
CA ALA A 88 -25.63 23.71 -14.78
C ALA A 88 -26.84 23.60 -13.84
N LEU A 89 -27.33 22.38 -13.57
CA LEU A 89 -28.47 22.16 -12.67
C LEU A 89 -28.14 22.53 -11.22
N VAL A 90 -26.94 22.19 -10.75
CA VAL A 90 -26.46 22.59 -9.42
C VAL A 90 -26.43 24.11 -9.31
N MET A 91 -25.86 24.79 -10.30
CA MET A 91 -25.81 26.26 -10.33
C MET A 91 -27.19 26.92 -10.37
N VAL A 92 -28.14 26.36 -11.14
CA VAL A 92 -29.52 26.87 -11.15
C VAL A 92 -30.14 26.78 -9.76
N LEU A 93 -29.95 25.65 -9.07
CA LEU A 93 -30.47 25.47 -7.71
C LEU A 93 -29.78 26.42 -6.72
N ASP A 94 -28.46 26.60 -6.83
CA ASP A 94 -27.70 27.49 -5.96
C ASP A 94 -28.09 28.96 -6.18
N ILE A 95 -28.26 29.40 -7.43
CA ILE A 95 -28.75 30.75 -7.76
C ILE A 95 -30.14 30.97 -7.17
N MET A 96 -31.02 29.96 -7.27
CA MET A 96 -32.35 30.01 -6.69
C MET A 96 -32.29 30.13 -5.15
N ILE A 97 -31.44 29.34 -4.49
CA ILE A 97 -31.21 29.42 -3.03
C ILE A 97 -30.69 30.81 -2.65
N LEU A 98 -29.72 31.35 -3.38
CA LEU A 98 -29.17 32.69 -3.15
C LEU A 98 -30.22 33.79 -3.34
N PHE A 99 -31.11 33.64 -4.31
CA PHE A 99 -32.22 34.56 -4.56
C PHE A 99 -33.23 34.54 -3.40
N PHE A 100 -33.69 33.37 -2.96
CA PHE A 100 -34.66 33.26 -1.86
C PHE A 100 -34.09 33.69 -0.51
N THR A 101 -32.81 33.38 -0.25
CA THR A 101 -32.15 33.78 1.00
C THR A 101 -31.70 35.24 0.99
N LYS A 102 -31.73 35.92 -0.18
CA LYS A 102 -31.22 37.28 -0.38
C LYS A 102 -29.76 37.48 0.05
N THR A 103 -28.95 36.44 0.01
CA THR A 103 -27.54 36.47 0.47
C THR A 103 -26.53 36.75 -0.63
N SER A 104 -26.97 36.95 -1.88
CA SER A 104 -26.10 37.14 -3.05
C SER A 104 -25.17 38.36 -2.96
N GLU A 105 -25.50 39.34 -2.13
CA GLU A 105 -24.67 40.53 -1.89
C GLU A 105 -23.33 40.23 -1.21
N HIS A 106 -23.27 39.16 -0.41
CA HIS A 106 -22.05 38.77 0.32
C HIS A 106 -20.99 38.11 -0.58
N TYR A 107 -21.39 37.60 -1.75
CA TYR A 107 -20.53 36.79 -2.63
C TYR A 107 -20.10 37.57 -3.87
N SER A 108 -18.82 37.53 -4.23
CA SER A 108 -18.28 38.19 -5.42
C SER A 108 -18.90 37.64 -6.70
N ARG A 109 -19.28 38.54 -7.62
CA ARG A 109 -19.88 38.16 -8.92
C ARG A 109 -18.90 37.36 -9.77
N ILE A 110 -17.63 37.73 -9.72
CA ILE A 110 -16.55 37.05 -10.44
C ILE A 110 -16.38 35.62 -9.91
N TYR A 111 -16.45 35.43 -8.59
CA TYR A 111 -16.42 34.10 -8.01
C TYR A 111 -17.60 33.24 -8.52
N MET A 112 -18.81 33.80 -8.59
CA MET A 112 -20.00 33.09 -9.09
C MET A 112 -19.87 32.68 -10.57
N VAL A 113 -19.06 33.37 -11.38
CA VAL A 113 -18.80 33.02 -12.79
C VAL A 113 -17.62 32.05 -12.93
N ILE A 114 -16.54 32.24 -12.18
CA ILE A 114 -15.35 31.39 -12.26
C ILE A 114 -15.64 30.00 -11.71
N TYR A 115 -16.36 29.92 -10.59
CA TYR A 115 -16.65 28.65 -9.92
C TYR A 115 -17.27 27.57 -10.82
N PRO A 116 -18.35 27.81 -11.58
CA PRO A 116 -18.93 26.80 -12.46
C PRO A 116 -18.00 26.37 -13.60
N ILE A 117 -17.19 27.29 -14.12
CA ILE A 117 -16.22 26.99 -15.19
C ILE A 117 -15.14 26.04 -14.64
N VAL A 118 -14.54 26.39 -13.51
CA VAL A 118 -13.54 25.54 -12.83
C VAL A 118 -14.15 24.19 -12.47
N SER A 119 -15.37 24.18 -11.90
CA SER A 119 -16.07 22.96 -11.50
C SER A 119 -16.37 22.03 -12.68
N LEU A 120 -16.77 22.56 -13.83
CA LEU A 120 -17.00 21.77 -15.04
C LEU A 120 -15.74 21.01 -15.45
N PHE A 121 -14.61 21.71 -15.59
CA PHE A 121 -13.35 21.08 -16.01
C PHE A 121 -12.80 20.15 -14.93
N MET A 122 -12.94 20.49 -13.66
CA MET A 122 -12.47 19.66 -12.55
C MET A 122 -13.27 18.36 -12.44
N VAL A 123 -14.61 18.44 -12.45
CA VAL A 123 -15.49 17.27 -12.41
C VAL A 123 -15.26 16.39 -13.64
N PHE A 124 -15.23 16.98 -14.84
CA PHE A 124 -14.95 16.23 -16.06
C PHE A 124 -13.57 15.55 -16.01
N GLY A 125 -12.53 16.28 -15.62
CA GLY A 125 -11.17 15.77 -15.51
C GLY A 125 -11.04 14.62 -14.50
N VAL A 126 -11.63 14.78 -13.31
CA VAL A 126 -11.66 13.74 -12.27
C VAL A 126 -12.41 12.50 -12.77
N ARG A 127 -13.55 12.68 -13.42
CA ARG A 127 -14.32 11.58 -14.04
C ARG A 127 -13.50 10.81 -15.08
N GLN A 128 -12.86 11.52 -16.01
CA GLN A 128 -11.98 10.88 -16.99
C GLN A 128 -10.80 10.16 -16.33
N ALA A 129 -10.21 10.75 -15.28
CA ALA A 129 -9.15 10.10 -14.52
C ALA A 129 -9.65 8.82 -13.83
N VAL A 130 -10.86 8.82 -13.25
CA VAL A 130 -11.40 7.62 -12.60
C VAL A 130 -11.67 6.51 -13.63
N LYS A 131 -12.32 6.81 -14.77
CA LYS A 131 -12.58 5.81 -15.82
C LYS A 131 -11.33 5.32 -16.53
N GLY A 132 -10.49 6.25 -16.98
CA GLY A 132 -9.34 5.97 -17.83
C GLY A 132 -8.12 5.52 -17.04
N LEU A 133 -7.99 5.96 -15.78
CA LEU A 133 -6.83 5.63 -14.95
C LEU A 133 -7.17 4.62 -13.86
N TYR A 134 -8.11 4.96 -12.97
CA TYR A 134 -8.28 4.24 -11.71
C TYR A 134 -8.98 2.88 -11.85
N LEU A 135 -10.14 2.82 -12.52
CA LEU A 135 -10.96 1.61 -12.54
C LEU A 135 -10.30 0.42 -13.26
N PRO A 136 -9.74 0.56 -14.49
CA PRO A 136 -9.08 -0.56 -15.16
C PRO A 136 -7.91 -1.15 -14.35
N ARG A 137 -7.24 -0.29 -13.57
CA ARG A 137 -6.09 -0.67 -12.74
C ARG A 137 -6.49 -1.22 -11.38
N TYR A 138 -7.67 -0.84 -10.87
CA TYR A 138 -8.22 -1.39 -9.65
C TYR A 138 -8.30 -2.93 -9.71
N ARG A 139 -8.63 -3.49 -10.89
CA ARG A 139 -8.66 -4.93 -11.15
C ARG A 139 -7.35 -5.64 -10.76
N ASN A 140 -6.21 -5.00 -10.96
CA ASN A 140 -4.90 -5.57 -10.61
C ASN A 140 -4.46 -5.21 -9.19
N SER A 141 -5.20 -4.34 -8.49
CA SER A 141 -4.86 -3.91 -7.14
C SER A 141 -5.03 -5.05 -6.13
N ARG A 142 -4.41 -4.89 -4.96
CA ARG A 142 -4.66 -5.78 -3.82
C ARG A 142 -6.08 -5.66 -3.25
N PHE A 143 -6.88 -4.69 -3.69
CA PHE A 143 -8.22 -4.42 -3.17
C PHE A 143 -9.32 -5.03 -4.06
N ALA A 144 -8.99 -5.42 -5.29
CA ALA A 144 -9.89 -6.21 -6.13
C ALA A 144 -10.33 -7.48 -5.41
N GLU A 145 -11.55 -7.89 -5.71
CA GLU A 145 -12.11 -9.16 -5.30
C GLU A 145 -11.45 -10.27 -6.11
N ARG A 146 -10.76 -11.15 -5.40
CA ARG A 146 -10.03 -12.26 -5.99
C ARG A 146 -10.94 -13.47 -6.08
N ILE A 147 -11.26 -13.84 -7.31
CA ILE A 147 -12.22 -14.90 -7.60
C ILE A 147 -11.51 -16.13 -8.17
N VAL A 148 -11.94 -17.31 -7.74
CA VAL A 148 -11.56 -18.60 -8.35
C VAL A 148 -12.75 -19.13 -9.14
N LEU A 149 -12.50 -19.63 -10.35
CA LEU A 149 -13.51 -20.24 -11.20
C LEU A 149 -13.48 -21.76 -11.02
N ILE A 150 -14.64 -22.36 -10.72
CA ILE A 150 -14.81 -23.80 -10.58
C ILE A 150 -15.88 -24.26 -11.57
N ALA A 151 -15.44 -24.94 -12.64
CA ALA A 151 -16.30 -25.45 -13.70
C ALA A 151 -15.54 -26.48 -14.57
N ALA A 152 -16.27 -27.23 -15.39
CA ALA A 152 -15.68 -28.08 -16.42
C ALA A 152 -14.88 -27.27 -17.46
N GLU A 153 -13.83 -27.86 -18.03
CA GLU A 153 -12.88 -27.18 -18.93
C GLU A 153 -13.57 -26.43 -20.09
N GLN A 154 -14.63 -27.03 -20.65
CA GLN A 154 -15.40 -26.46 -21.76
C GLN A 154 -16.10 -25.12 -21.42
N ASN A 155 -16.46 -24.90 -20.15
CA ASN A 155 -17.18 -23.70 -19.71
C ASN A 155 -16.25 -22.56 -19.28
N ILE A 156 -15.01 -22.89 -18.88
CA ILE A 156 -14.05 -21.92 -18.33
C ILE A 156 -13.73 -20.80 -19.33
N SER A 157 -13.49 -21.15 -20.59
CA SER A 157 -13.13 -20.15 -21.63
C SER A 157 -14.24 -19.11 -21.82
N GLY A 158 -15.51 -19.55 -21.89
CA GLY A 158 -16.66 -18.65 -22.03
C GLY A 158 -16.87 -17.77 -20.80
N MET A 159 -16.61 -18.30 -19.59
CA MET A 159 -16.69 -17.52 -18.35
C MET A 159 -15.62 -16.42 -18.28
N ILE A 160 -14.38 -16.74 -18.66
CA ILE A 160 -13.29 -15.76 -18.70
C ILE A 160 -13.61 -14.66 -19.71
N GLU A 161 -14.08 -15.03 -20.90
CA GLU A 161 -14.46 -14.08 -21.94
C GLU A 161 -15.61 -13.18 -21.46
N ASN A 162 -16.61 -13.72 -20.78
CA ASN A 162 -17.72 -12.96 -20.23
C ASN A 162 -17.26 -11.91 -19.19
N VAL A 163 -16.44 -12.31 -18.23
CA VAL A 163 -15.87 -11.40 -17.22
C VAL A 163 -14.99 -10.32 -17.88
N ASN A 164 -14.24 -10.68 -18.93
CA ASN A 164 -13.41 -9.73 -19.66
C ASN A 164 -14.24 -8.77 -20.52
N ARG A 165 -15.28 -9.25 -21.21
CA ARG A 165 -16.18 -8.46 -22.07
C ARG A 165 -16.93 -7.41 -21.28
N THR A 166 -17.46 -7.78 -20.12
CA THR A 166 -18.20 -6.87 -19.24
C THR A 166 -17.31 -5.85 -18.54
N GLY A 167 -16.00 -6.09 -18.49
CA GLY A 167 -15.03 -5.17 -17.91
C GLY A 167 -15.30 -4.92 -16.42
N ASP A 168 -15.74 -5.94 -15.66
CA ASP A 168 -15.98 -5.78 -14.23
C ASP A 168 -14.64 -5.56 -13.50
N TRP A 169 -14.31 -4.28 -13.31
CA TRP A 169 -13.08 -3.80 -12.71
C TRP A 169 -12.89 -4.28 -11.26
N ARG A 170 -13.93 -4.82 -10.62
CA ARG A 170 -13.88 -5.33 -9.25
C ARG A 170 -13.25 -6.72 -9.17
N LEU A 171 -13.29 -7.49 -10.25
CA LEU A 171 -12.98 -8.93 -10.24
C LEU A 171 -11.61 -9.23 -10.84
N HIS A 172 -10.76 -9.89 -10.05
CA HIS A 172 -9.48 -10.43 -10.49
C HIS A 172 -9.53 -11.96 -10.40
N ILE A 173 -9.51 -12.63 -11.55
CA ILE A 173 -9.48 -14.09 -11.57
C ILE A 173 -8.08 -14.54 -11.17
N VAL A 174 -7.97 -15.27 -10.05
CA VAL A 174 -6.68 -15.71 -9.49
C VAL A 174 -6.33 -17.13 -9.93
N GLY A 175 -7.34 -17.98 -10.15
CA GLY A 175 -7.11 -19.37 -10.48
C GLY A 175 -8.36 -20.08 -10.97
N ILE A 176 -8.12 -21.24 -11.57
CA ILE A 176 -9.15 -22.14 -12.07
C ILE A 176 -9.03 -23.48 -11.33
N ILE A 177 -10.16 -24.11 -11.06
CA ILE A 177 -10.25 -25.50 -10.64
C ILE A 177 -11.18 -26.20 -11.63
N LEU A 178 -10.65 -27.23 -12.28
CA LEU A 178 -11.40 -28.05 -13.22
C LEU A 178 -12.13 -29.16 -12.47
N THR A 179 -13.35 -29.43 -12.90
CA THR A 179 -14.25 -30.41 -12.26
C THR A 179 -14.20 -31.76 -12.97
N ASP A 180 -13.71 -31.77 -14.20
CA ASP A 180 -13.67 -32.90 -15.13
C ASP A 180 -12.25 -33.45 -15.37
N LYS A 181 -11.19 -32.65 -15.12
CA LYS A 181 -9.79 -33.03 -15.40
C LYS A 181 -8.83 -32.56 -14.32
N GLU A 182 -7.76 -33.32 -14.12
CA GLU A 182 -6.65 -32.93 -13.24
C GLU A 182 -5.49 -32.36 -14.05
N LYS A 183 -5.38 -31.02 -14.06
CA LYS A 183 -4.33 -30.28 -14.77
C LYS A 183 -3.59 -29.29 -13.87
N LYS A 184 -3.37 -29.66 -12.59
CA LYS A 184 -2.75 -28.77 -11.60
C LYS A 184 -1.39 -28.29 -12.10
N GLY A 185 -1.21 -26.97 -12.18
CA GLY A 185 0.02 -26.34 -12.69
C GLY A 185 -0.01 -25.94 -14.17
N GLU A 186 -1.01 -26.38 -14.94
CA GLU A 186 -1.25 -25.87 -16.30
C GLU A 186 -1.90 -24.49 -16.28
N TYR A 187 -1.92 -23.83 -17.45
CA TYR A 187 -2.52 -22.51 -17.63
C TYR A 187 -3.60 -22.55 -18.72
N ILE A 188 -4.76 -21.96 -18.43
CA ILE A 188 -5.84 -21.75 -19.40
C ILE A 188 -6.00 -20.24 -19.58
N GLN A 189 -5.80 -19.74 -20.80
CA GLN A 189 -5.84 -18.30 -21.12
C GLN A 189 -5.00 -17.42 -20.15
N ASN A 190 -3.80 -17.88 -19.81
CA ASN A 190 -2.86 -17.25 -18.84
C ASN A 190 -3.31 -17.24 -17.37
N ILE A 191 -4.31 -18.04 -17.01
CA ILE A 191 -4.77 -18.21 -15.62
C ILE A 191 -4.36 -19.61 -15.15
N PRO A 192 -3.68 -19.75 -14.00
CA PRO A 192 -3.21 -21.04 -13.53
C PRO A 192 -4.36 -21.92 -13.03
N VAL A 193 -4.26 -23.22 -13.30
CA VAL A 193 -5.05 -24.25 -12.63
C VAL A 193 -4.41 -24.52 -11.28
N ILE A 194 -5.04 -24.02 -10.21
CA ILE A 194 -4.43 -23.88 -8.88
C ILE A 194 -4.51 -25.15 -8.03
N SER A 195 -5.50 -26.01 -8.29
CA SER A 195 -5.83 -27.15 -7.44
C SER A 195 -6.56 -28.24 -8.22
N THR A 196 -6.61 -29.44 -7.65
CA THR A 196 -7.50 -30.53 -8.06
C THR A 196 -8.83 -30.43 -7.30
N LEU A 197 -9.86 -31.12 -7.77
CA LEU A 197 -11.18 -31.07 -7.12
C LEU A 197 -11.13 -31.57 -5.67
N GLU A 198 -10.34 -32.61 -5.38
CA GLU A 198 -10.17 -33.19 -4.05
C GLU A 198 -9.54 -32.22 -3.04
N HIS A 199 -8.52 -31.47 -3.48
CA HIS A 199 -7.77 -30.54 -2.62
C HIS A 199 -8.28 -29.10 -2.70
N ALA A 200 -9.38 -28.84 -3.41
CA ALA A 200 -9.90 -27.50 -3.69
C ALA A 200 -10.11 -26.68 -2.41
N PHE A 201 -10.70 -27.28 -1.36
CA PHE A 201 -10.99 -26.57 -0.11
C PHE A 201 -9.73 -26.19 0.66
N ASP A 202 -8.71 -27.05 0.68
CA ASP A 202 -7.47 -26.80 1.41
C ASP A 202 -6.58 -25.80 0.67
N ASP A 203 -6.49 -25.92 -0.66
CA ASP A 203 -5.73 -24.99 -1.49
C ASP A 203 -6.36 -23.58 -1.51
N ILE A 204 -7.69 -23.46 -1.66
CA ILE A 204 -8.40 -22.16 -1.56
C ILE A 204 -8.26 -21.55 -0.17
N ARG A 205 -8.10 -22.36 0.88
CA ARG A 205 -7.92 -21.86 2.26
C ARG A 205 -6.61 -21.11 2.43
N VAL A 206 -5.51 -21.63 1.88
CA VAL A 206 -4.17 -21.04 2.04
C VAL A 206 -3.92 -19.91 1.05
N GLN A 207 -4.68 -19.86 -0.04
CA GLN A 207 -4.61 -18.82 -1.06
C GLN A 207 -5.42 -17.56 -0.70
N GLU A 208 -4.98 -16.43 -1.26
CA GLU A 208 -5.63 -15.13 -1.08
C GLU A 208 -6.86 -14.99 -2.01
N VAL A 209 -7.90 -15.79 -1.74
CA VAL A 209 -9.16 -15.83 -2.50
C VAL A 209 -10.28 -15.18 -1.69
N ASP A 210 -11.09 -14.31 -2.29
CA ASP A 210 -12.21 -13.66 -1.61
C ASP A 210 -13.54 -14.35 -1.91
N SER A 211 -13.72 -14.81 -3.16
CA SER A 211 -14.94 -15.44 -3.63
C SER A 211 -14.66 -16.58 -4.61
N VAL A 212 -15.68 -17.41 -4.82
CA VAL A 212 -15.65 -18.57 -5.70
C VAL A 212 -16.82 -18.47 -6.66
N TYR A 213 -16.57 -18.56 -7.96
CA TYR A 213 -17.61 -18.79 -8.95
C TYR A 213 -17.77 -20.29 -9.15
N LEU A 214 -18.95 -20.82 -8.87
CA LEU A 214 -19.25 -22.24 -8.96
C LEU A 214 -20.28 -22.49 -10.07
N MET A 215 -19.88 -23.27 -11.07
CA MET A 215 -20.79 -23.86 -12.04
C MET A 215 -20.86 -25.36 -11.73
N PRO A 216 -21.92 -25.82 -11.03
CA PRO A 216 -22.01 -27.21 -10.64
C PRO A 216 -22.20 -28.12 -11.85
N ASP A 217 -21.65 -29.32 -11.75
CA ASP A 217 -21.82 -30.44 -12.66
C ASP A 217 -22.11 -31.71 -11.86
N GLU A 218 -22.11 -32.88 -12.51
CA GLU A 218 -22.38 -34.17 -11.86
C GLU A 218 -21.39 -34.51 -10.73
N ASN A 219 -20.18 -33.93 -10.77
CA ASN A 219 -19.12 -34.18 -9.78
C ASN A 219 -19.23 -33.29 -8.54
N ILE A 220 -20.12 -32.28 -8.55
CA ILE A 220 -20.24 -31.28 -7.50
C ILE A 220 -21.65 -31.24 -6.91
N ASP A 221 -21.75 -31.62 -5.63
CA ASP A 221 -22.90 -31.26 -4.81
C ASP A 221 -22.85 -29.76 -4.46
N ALA A 222 -23.61 -28.96 -5.23
CA ALA A 222 -23.67 -27.51 -5.06
C ALA A 222 -23.99 -27.08 -3.62
N LYS A 223 -24.87 -27.81 -2.91
CA LYS A 223 -25.26 -27.46 -1.54
C LYS A 223 -24.09 -27.63 -0.58
N LYS A 224 -23.45 -28.81 -0.62
CA LYS A 224 -22.30 -29.12 0.24
C LYS A 224 -21.14 -28.13 -0.01
N TRP A 225 -20.86 -27.81 -1.26
CA TRP A 225 -19.79 -26.88 -1.63
C TRP A 225 -20.09 -25.45 -1.19
N VAL A 226 -21.32 -24.96 -1.39
CA VAL A 226 -21.76 -23.64 -0.91
C VAL A 226 -21.61 -23.54 0.60
N GLU A 227 -22.10 -24.53 1.35
CA GLU A 227 -22.02 -24.53 2.82
C GLU A 227 -20.56 -24.55 3.33
N GLN A 228 -19.69 -25.34 2.70
CA GLN A 228 -18.27 -25.41 3.07
C GLN A 228 -17.56 -24.07 2.84
N PHE A 229 -17.74 -23.45 1.69
CA PHE A 229 -17.13 -22.15 1.39
C PHE A 229 -17.71 -21.01 2.26
N GLN A 230 -19.02 -21.04 2.56
CA GLN A 230 -19.62 -20.09 3.49
C GLN A 230 -19.03 -20.23 4.91
N LYS A 231 -18.83 -21.47 5.40
CA LYS A 231 -18.14 -21.73 6.68
C LYS A 231 -16.70 -21.24 6.68
N MET A 232 -16.03 -21.27 5.53
CA MET A 232 -14.70 -20.68 5.32
C MET A 232 -14.72 -19.16 5.17
N GLY A 233 -15.89 -18.52 5.13
CA GLY A 233 -16.00 -17.07 5.00
C GLY A 233 -15.91 -16.53 3.57
N LYS A 234 -16.01 -17.39 2.56
CA LYS A 234 -15.94 -17.00 1.15
C LYS A 234 -17.33 -16.73 0.62
N THR A 235 -17.44 -15.76 -0.29
CA THR A 235 -18.66 -15.57 -1.08
C THR A 235 -18.69 -16.62 -2.19
N VAL A 236 -19.84 -17.27 -2.40
CA VAL A 236 -20.01 -18.24 -3.49
C VAL A 236 -21.00 -17.68 -4.50
N HIS A 237 -20.55 -17.48 -5.74
CA HIS A 237 -21.38 -17.09 -6.87
C HIS A 237 -21.77 -18.34 -7.64
N LEU A 238 -22.98 -18.84 -7.40
CA LEU A 238 -23.51 -20.02 -8.06
C LEU A 238 -24.15 -19.63 -9.39
N HIS A 239 -23.74 -20.25 -10.49
CA HIS A 239 -24.35 -20.04 -11.80
C HIS A 239 -25.82 -20.49 -11.82
N VAL A 240 -26.71 -19.66 -12.38
CA VAL A 240 -28.14 -19.96 -12.47
C VAL A 240 -28.42 -20.78 -13.73
N ALA A 241 -28.21 -22.09 -13.64
CA ALA A 241 -28.91 -23.07 -14.45
C ALA A 241 -29.73 -23.94 -13.48
N GLU A 242 -31.04 -23.68 -13.39
CA GLU A 242 -32.07 -24.57 -12.79
C GLU A 242 -31.84 -25.25 -11.41
N PHE A 243 -31.05 -24.71 -10.47
CA PHE A 243 -30.94 -25.29 -9.12
C PHE A 243 -31.57 -24.42 -8.01
N TYR A 244 -32.60 -24.98 -7.35
CA TYR A 244 -33.13 -24.46 -6.08
C TYR A 244 -32.33 -25.04 -4.90
N VAL A 245 -31.13 -24.51 -4.63
CA VAL A 245 -30.39 -24.85 -3.41
C VAL A 245 -31.05 -24.18 -2.21
N ASN A 246 -31.64 -24.99 -1.34
CA ASN A 246 -32.27 -24.57 -0.07
C ASN A 246 -31.20 -24.42 1.02
N SER A 247 -30.38 -23.36 0.93
CA SER A 247 -29.46 -22.92 1.98
C SER A 247 -29.56 -21.40 2.21
N SER A 248 -29.06 -20.93 3.35
CA SER A 248 -29.27 -19.58 3.91
C SER A 248 -28.83 -18.42 2.98
N ARG A 249 -29.44 -17.24 3.19
CA ARG A 249 -29.07 -15.89 2.69
C ARG A 249 -28.52 -15.81 1.26
N ARG A 250 -29.38 -15.42 0.32
CA ARG A 250 -29.07 -15.28 -1.11
C ARG A 250 -29.32 -13.87 -1.65
N VAL A 251 -28.47 -13.41 -2.57
CA VAL A 251 -28.69 -12.20 -3.39
C VAL A 251 -28.53 -12.57 -4.86
N GLN A 252 -29.51 -12.19 -5.69
CA GLN A 252 -29.42 -12.37 -7.13
C GLN A 252 -28.63 -11.21 -7.74
N GLU A 253 -27.53 -11.53 -8.42
CA GLU A 253 -26.63 -10.55 -9.02
C GLU A 253 -26.24 -10.98 -10.44
N MET A 254 -25.72 -10.05 -11.22
CA MET A 254 -25.08 -10.33 -12.51
C MET A 254 -23.56 -10.28 -12.28
N LEU A 255 -22.87 -11.36 -12.65
CA LEU A 255 -21.41 -11.44 -12.61
C LEU A 255 -20.93 -11.58 -14.06
N GLY A 256 -20.45 -10.46 -14.59
CA GLY A 256 -20.47 -10.24 -16.03
C GLY A 256 -21.91 -10.25 -16.56
N ASP A 257 -22.15 -10.98 -17.65
CA ASP A 257 -23.47 -11.20 -18.25
C ASP A 257 -24.16 -12.47 -17.73
N SER A 258 -23.51 -13.22 -16.83
CA SER A 258 -24.11 -14.43 -16.24
C SER A 258 -24.93 -14.06 -15.01
N ALA A 259 -26.17 -14.54 -14.97
CA ALA A 259 -26.98 -14.48 -13.75
C ALA A 259 -26.42 -15.46 -12.72
N VAL A 260 -26.12 -14.96 -11.53
CA VAL A 260 -25.61 -15.75 -10.41
C VAL A 260 -26.44 -15.53 -9.15
N VAL A 261 -26.58 -16.58 -8.35
CA VAL A 261 -27.03 -16.46 -6.97
C VAL A 261 -25.79 -16.39 -6.09
N SER A 262 -25.58 -15.23 -5.47
CA SER A 262 -24.47 -15.00 -4.56
C SER A 262 -24.88 -15.38 -3.15
N TYR A 263 -24.25 -16.43 -2.63
CA TYR A 263 -24.34 -16.88 -1.25
C TYR A 263 -23.27 -16.15 -0.44
N LEU A 264 -23.72 -15.23 0.40
CA LEU A 264 -22.85 -14.43 1.25
C LEU A 264 -22.45 -15.23 2.50
N PRO A 265 -21.29 -14.92 3.11
CA PRO A 265 -20.98 -15.43 4.44
C PRO A 265 -22.03 -15.02 5.47
N ASP A 266 -22.31 -15.87 6.45
CA ASP A 266 -23.41 -15.70 7.41
C ASP A 266 -23.43 -14.34 8.15
N PHE A 267 -22.29 -13.65 8.29
CA PHE A 267 -22.15 -12.38 9.01
C PHE A 267 -22.19 -11.12 8.10
N SER A 268 -22.50 -11.25 6.80
CA SER A 268 -22.36 -10.18 5.79
C SER A 268 -23.46 -9.10 5.77
N GLU A 269 -24.30 -8.97 6.80
CA GLU A 269 -25.56 -8.20 6.72
C GLU A 269 -25.46 -6.73 6.27
N LYS A 270 -24.29 -6.09 6.33
CA LYS A 270 -24.26 -4.63 6.34
C LYS A 270 -23.08 -4.04 5.58
N GLY A 271 -23.04 -4.21 4.25
CA GLY A 271 -22.04 -3.56 3.39
C GLY A 271 -21.90 -2.05 3.65
N ARG A 272 -23.03 -1.35 3.90
CA ARG A 272 -23.04 0.06 4.33
C ARG A 272 -22.38 0.29 5.68
N VAL A 273 -22.58 -0.61 6.65
CA VAL A 273 -21.99 -0.49 7.99
C VAL A 273 -20.50 -0.85 7.98
N PHE A 274 -20.05 -1.77 7.11
CA PHE A 274 -18.63 -1.98 6.84
C PHE A 274 -17.96 -0.75 6.23
N LEU A 275 -18.66 -0.04 5.33
CA LEU A 275 -18.18 1.24 4.80
C LEU A 275 -18.08 2.29 5.91
N ILE A 276 -19.11 2.44 6.75
CA ILE A 276 -19.09 3.34 7.91
C ILE A 276 -17.94 2.99 8.86
N LYS A 277 -17.78 1.70 9.22
CA LYS A 277 -16.66 1.21 10.03
C LYS A 277 -15.33 1.61 9.40
N ARG A 278 -15.17 1.40 8.09
CA ARG A 278 -13.92 1.74 7.39
C ARG A 278 -13.64 3.24 7.43
N THR A 279 -14.65 4.08 7.24
CA THR A 279 -14.53 5.52 7.34
C THR A 279 -14.11 5.94 8.75
N LEU A 280 -14.74 5.37 9.78
CA LEU A 280 -14.34 5.60 11.18
C LEU A 280 -12.90 5.15 11.46
N ASP A 281 -12.50 3.98 10.99
CA ASP A 281 -11.13 3.47 11.13
C ASP A 281 -10.11 4.44 10.51
N VAL A 282 -10.40 4.98 9.32
CA VAL A 282 -9.51 5.94 8.63
C VAL A 282 -9.46 7.27 9.38
N ILE A 283 -10.60 7.83 9.78
CA ILE A 283 -10.67 9.10 10.53
C ILE A 283 -9.91 8.99 11.85
N LEU A 284 -10.18 7.94 12.64
CA LEU A 284 -9.49 7.70 13.90
C LEU A 284 -7.99 7.46 13.70
N SER A 285 -7.60 6.75 12.63
CA SER A 285 -6.19 6.53 12.33
C SER A 285 -5.47 7.84 12.01
N LEU A 286 -6.08 8.69 11.17
CA LEU A 286 -5.54 10.01 10.84
C LEU A 286 -5.44 10.91 12.08
N ALA A 287 -6.44 10.89 12.96
CA ALA A 287 -6.41 11.60 14.22
C ALA A 287 -5.29 11.10 15.17
N CYS A 288 -4.98 9.80 15.15
CA CYS A 288 -3.90 9.22 15.94
C CYS A 288 -2.49 9.46 15.36
N MET A 289 -2.35 9.86 14.09
CA MET A 289 -1.04 10.00 13.43
C MET A 289 -0.09 10.99 14.14
N PRO A 290 -0.49 12.21 14.54
CA PRO A 290 0.40 13.13 15.24
C PRO A 290 0.95 12.55 16.55
N PHE A 291 0.09 11.88 17.32
CA PHE A 291 0.48 11.20 18.55
C PHE A 291 1.43 10.03 18.28
N TYR A 292 1.14 9.22 17.25
CA TYR A 292 2.03 8.13 16.81
C TYR A 292 3.42 8.65 16.43
N LEU A 293 3.52 9.75 15.68
CA LEU A 293 4.79 10.33 15.27
C LEU A 293 5.58 10.87 16.48
N LEU A 294 4.91 11.55 17.42
CA LEU A 294 5.51 12.03 18.66
C LEU A 294 6.07 10.88 19.50
N VAL A 295 5.26 9.84 19.75
CA VAL A 295 5.71 8.66 20.50
C VAL A 295 6.86 7.96 19.78
N THR A 296 6.80 7.84 18.44
CA THR A 296 7.89 7.24 17.66
C THR A 296 9.20 8.01 17.86
N ALA A 297 9.16 9.34 17.88
CA ALA A 297 10.33 10.18 18.12
C ALA A 297 10.91 9.94 19.53
N LEU A 298 10.06 9.94 20.56
CA LEU A 298 10.47 9.67 21.95
C LEU A 298 11.05 8.26 22.12
N VAL A 299 10.42 7.25 21.52
CA VAL A 299 10.91 5.87 21.55
C VAL A 299 12.25 5.74 20.81
N SER A 300 12.43 6.47 19.71
CA SER A 300 13.69 6.51 18.96
C SER A 300 14.81 7.11 19.81
N LEU A 301 14.56 8.21 20.52
CA LEU A 301 15.50 8.83 21.45
C LEU A 301 15.84 7.89 22.62
N GLY A 302 14.84 7.26 23.25
CA GLY A 302 15.05 6.32 24.36
C GLY A 302 15.78 5.04 23.95
N ASN A 303 15.71 4.66 22.68
CA ASN A 303 16.42 3.51 22.12
C ASN A 303 17.82 3.84 21.58
N LEU A 304 18.31 5.09 21.63
CA LEU A 304 19.68 5.43 21.19
C LEU A 304 20.76 4.61 21.91
N LYS A 305 20.52 4.24 23.18
CA LYS A 305 21.44 3.40 23.98
C LYS A 305 21.38 1.92 23.59
N SER A 306 20.26 1.44 23.04
CA SER A 306 20.08 0.06 22.59
C SER A 306 20.21 0.01 21.08
N ARG A 307 21.41 -0.34 20.59
CA ARG A 307 21.66 -0.49 19.14
C ARG A 307 20.59 -1.41 18.51
N GLY A 308 20.06 -1.05 17.34
CA GLY A 308 19.08 -1.84 16.57
C GLY A 308 17.77 -1.07 16.26
N PRO A 309 16.78 -1.73 15.65
CA PRO A 309 15.63 -1.07 15.04
C PRO A 309 14.62 -0.63 16.10
N VAL A 310 13.96 0.51 15.84
CA VAL A 310 12.87 0.99 16.69
C VAL A 310 11.58 0.22 16.43
N LEU A 311 11.33 -0.12 15.16
CA LEU A 311 10.16 -0.88 14.72
C LEU A 311 10.57 -2.29 14.28
N LEU A 312 9.79 -3.28 14.68
CA LEU A 312 9.85 -4.65 14.17
C LEU A 312 8.62 -4.90 13.30
N ALA A 313 8.82 -5.53 12.15
CA ALA A 313 7.76 -5.97 11.25
C ALA A 313 7.62 -7.49 11.33
N ARG A 314 6.38 -7.99 11.39
CA ARG A 314 6.08 -9.43 11.44
C ARG A 314 5.04 -9.79 10.42
N VAL A 315 5.17 -10.94 9.76
CA VAL A 315 4.14 -11.41 8.81
C VAL A 315 2.95 -11.98 9.59
N ARG A 316 1.76 -11.44 9.31
CA ARG A 316 0.49 -11.88 9.86
C ARG A 316 -0.51 -12.14 8.75
N VAL A 317 -1.55 -12.90 9.08
CA VAL A 317 -2.65 -13.20 8.18
C VAL A 317 -3.84 -12.28 8.52
N GLY A 318 -4.32 -11.57 7.50
CA GLY A 318 -5.42 -10.62 7.57
C GLY A 318 -6.68 -11.18 6.94
N LYS A 319 -7.57 -10.27 6.52
CA LYS A 319 -8.86 -10.65 5.94
C LYS A 319 -8.68 -11.62 4.76
N ASN A 320 -9.45 -12.71 4.75
CA ASN A 320 -9.49 -13.72 3.70
C ASN A 320 -8.15 -14.41 3.40
N GLY A 321 -7.25 -14.50 4.38
CA GLY A 321 -5.94 -15.14 4.19
C GLY A 321 -4.84 -14.22 3.67
N ARG A 322 -5.13 -12.93 3.46
CA ARG A 322 -4.17 -11.96 2.91
C ARG A 322 -3.01 -11.70 3.86
N ARG A 323 -1.78 -11.80 3.38
CA ARG A 323 -0.59 -11.60 4.21
C ARG A 323 -0.25 -10.11 4.33
N PHE A 324 0.12 -9.67 5.51
CA PHE A 324 0.58 -8.29 5.72
C PHE A 324 1.65 -8.20 6.80
N HIS A 325 2.42 -7.11 6.78
CA HIS A 325 3.41 -6.82 7.81
C HIS A 325 2.79 -6.03 8.95
N GLN A 326 2.67 -6.64 10.13
CA GLN A 326 2.25 -5.97 11.36
C GLN A 326 3.46 -5.27 12.01
N TYR A 327 3.37 -3.95 12.19
CA TYR A 327 4.43 -3.15 12.81
C TYR A 327 4.23 -3.01 14.32
N ARG A 328 5.31 -3.16 15.11
CA ARG A 328 5.31 -2.93 16.56
C ARG A 328 6.60 -2.25 17.01
N TYR A 329 6.57 -1.54 18.12
CA TYR A 329 7.81 -1.05 18.73
C TYR A 329 8.63 -2.22 19.29
N ARG A 330 9.95 -2.14 19.13
CA ARG A 330 10.88 -3.07 19.77
C ARG A 330 10.94 -2.80 21.27
N ILE A 331 10.49 -3.75 22.07
CA ILE A 331 10.60 -3.70 23.53
C ILE A 331 11.79 -4.48 24.08
N LEU A 332 12.32 -5.45 23.32
CA LEU A 332 13.43 -6.31 23.72
C LEU A 332 14.79 -5.71 23.31
N ARG A 333 15.83 -6.01 24.08
CA ARG A 333 17.22 -5.72 23.69
C ARG A 333 17.71 -6.73 22.65
N VAL A 334 18.72 -6.35 21.88
CA VAL A 334 19.36 -7.24 20.89
C VAL A 334 19.96 -8.49 21.53
N ASP A 335 20.51 -8.38 22.74
CA ASP A 335 21.06 -9.47 23.54
C ASP A 335 20.00 -10.23 24.36
N ALA A 336 18.69 -10.06 24.06
CA ALA A 336 17.61 -10.60 24.90
C ALA A 336 17.74 -12.10 25.22
N LYS A 337 18.12 -12.93 24.24
CA LYS A 337 18.29 -14.39 24.44
C LYS A 337 19.36 -14.70 25.49
N GLU A 338 20.52 -14.05 25.38
CA GLU A 338 21.63 -14.20 26.33
C GLU A 338 21.30 -13.63 27.71
N ARG A 339 20.48 -12.57 27.77
CA ARG A 339 20.01 -12.03 29.05
C ARG A 339 19.05 -12.99 29.74
N ILE A 340 18.13 -13.60 28.99
CA ILE A 340 17.19 -14.59 29.52
C ILE A 340 17.96 -15.79 30.07
N SER A 341 18.95 -16.31 29.35
CA SER A 341 19.78 -17.42 29.85
C SER A 341 20.58 -17.05 31.10
N LYS A 342 20.96 -15.78 31.26
CA LYS A 342 21.64 -15.23 32.45
C LYS A 342 20.67 -14.75 33.54
N GLY A 343 19.37 -15.01 33.46
CA GLY A 343 18.36 -14.58 34.43
C GLY A 343 18.16 -13.06 34.51
N LYS A 344 18.63 -12.29 33.52
CA LYS A 344 18.53 -10.83 33.45
C LYS A 344 17.32 -10.38 32.65
N SER A 345 16.78 -9.21 32.98
CA SER A 345 15.67 -8.60 32.24
C SER A 345 16.02 -8.40 30.74
N PRO A 346 15.19 -8.90 29.80
CA PRO A 346 15.44 -8.79 28.36
C PRO A 346 14.98 -7.45 27.76
N TYR A 347 14.29 -6.60 28.53
CA TYR A 347 13.65 -5.38 28.03
C TYR A 347 14.61 -4.19 27.94
N THR A 348 14.34 -3.29 26.99
CA THR A 348 14.93 -1.94 26.98
C THR A 348 14.28 -1.09 28.08
N GLY A 349 14.94 0.00 28.50
CA GLY A 349 14.39 0.90 29.53
C GLY A 349 13.03 1.46 29.11
N ILE A 350 12.95 2.00 27.89
CA ILE A 350 11.70 2.47 27.29
C ILE A 350 10.75 1.32 26.92
N GLY A 351 11.28 0.15 26.55
CA GLY A 351 10.49 -1.04 26.22
C GLY A 351 9.65 -1.54 27.40
N ARG A 352 10.17 -1.44 28.63
CA ARG A 352 9.39 -1.76 29.84
C ARG A 352 8.19 -0.81 30.00
N PHE A 353 8.39 0.48 29.74
CA PHE A 353 7.31 1.47 29.77
C PHE A 353 6.29 1.23 28.65
N LEU A 354 6.73 1.01 27.41
CA LEU A 354 5.85 0.71 26.28
C LEU A 354 5.03 -0.55 26.51
N LYS A 355 5.63 -1.56 27.15
CA LYS A 355 4.97 -2.79 27.57
C LYS A 355 3.90 -2.53 28.63
N ALA A 356 4.21 -1.73 29.64
CA ALA A 356 3.29 -1.41 30.74
C ALA A 356 2.11 -0.52 30.29
N SER A 357 2.37 0.39 29.36
CA SER A 357 1.38 1.36 28.84
C SER A 357 0.58 0.86 27.62
N HIS A 358 0.88 -0.33 27.09
CA HIS A 358 0.30 -0.88 25.85
C HIS A 358 0.52 -0.02 24.58
N LEU A 359 1.49 0.88 24.63
CA LEU A 359 1.87 1.70 23.48
C LEU A 359 2.74 0.95 22.46
N ASP A 360 3.19 -0.27 22.78
CA ASP A 360 3.99 -1.12 21.89
C ASP A 360 3.28 -1.45 20.56
N GLY A 361 1.95 -1.46 20.55
CA GLY A 361 1.11 -1.68 19.38
C GLY A 361 0.78 -0.45 18.53
N LEU A 362 1.14 0.76 18.97
CA LEU A 362 0.77 2.01 18.29
C LEU A 362 1.16 2.09 16.79
N PRO A 363 2.29 1.52 16.33
CA PRO A 363 2.62 1.53 14.90
C PRO A 363 1.59 0.82 14.00
N GLN A 364 0.72 -0.02 14.56
CA GLN A 364 -0.36 -0.68 13.83
C GLN A 364 -1.43 0.30 13.33
N VAL A 365 -1.47 1.55 13.82
CA VAL A 365 -2.33 2.59 13.25
C VAL A 365 -2.05 2.79 11.76
N VAL A 366 -0.79 2.63 11.31
CA VAL A 366 -0.44 2.65 9.89
C VAL A 366 -1.08 1.48 9.13
N ASN A 367 -1.11 0.28 9.73
CA ASN A 367 -1.79 -0.88 9.14
C ASN A 367 -3.31 -0.67 9.03
N ILE A 368 -3.92 0.02 10.00
CA ILE A 368 -5.33 0.39 9.94
C ILE A 368 -5.55 1.40 8.82
N LEU A 369 -4.72 2.45 8.71
CA LEU A 369 -4.83 3.45 7.65
C LEU A 369 -4.72 2.82 6.24
N VAL A 370 -3.72 1.96 6.02
CA VAL A 370 -3.53 1.21 4.76
C VAL A 370 -4.67 0.22 4.50
N GLY A 371 -5.30 -0.27 5.56
CA GLY A 371 -6.46 -1.16 5.50
C GLY A 371 -6.15 -2.63 5.59
N ASP A 372 -5.00 -2.99 6.16
CA ASP A 372 -4.69 -4.36 6.60
C ASP A 372 -5.50 -4.74 7.84
N MET A 373 -5.72 -3.77 8.73
CA MET A 373 -6.37 -3.94 10.03
C MET A 373 -7.52 -2.94 10.23
N SER A 374 -8.25 -3.12 11.33
CA SER A 374 -9.25 -2.22 11.90
C SER A 374 -8.90 -1.91 13.36
N PHE A 375 -9.50 -0.88 13.98
CA PHE A 375 -9.29 -0.65 15.41
C PHE A 375 -9.82 -1.80 16.25
N VAL A 376 -11.00 -2.29 15.90
CA VAL A 376 -11.67 -3.39 16.59
C VAL A 376 -11.91 -4.55 15.63
N GLY A 377 -11.54 -5.75 16.04
CA GLY A 377 -11.64 -6.97 15.26
C GLY A 377 -10.98 -8.18 15.92
N PRO A 378 -11.02 -9.34 15.25
CA PRO A 378 -10.40 -10.58 15.73
C PRO A 378 -8.87 -10.46 15.76
N LYS A 379 -8.20 -11.33 16.54
CA LYS A 379 -6.74 -11.31 16.63
C LYS A 379 -6.11 -11.77 15.31
N ALA A 380 -5.07 -11.07 14.85
CA ALA A 380 -4.29 -11.48 13.68
C ALA A 380 -3.37 -12.68 14.02
N PRO A 381 -3.53 -13.86 13.39
CA PRO A 381 -2.67 -15.01 13.64
C PRO A 381 -1.31 -14.88 12.92
N SER A 382 -0.29 -15.59 13.43
CA SER A 382 0.94 -15.83 12.66
C SER A 382 0.66 -16.74 11.47
N LEU A 383 1.53 -16.70 10.46
CA LEU A 383 1.38 -17.54 9.28
C LEU A 383 1.41 -19.05 9.62
N GLY A 384 2.36 -19.47 10.47
CA GLY A 384 2.44 -20.88 10.92
C GLY A 384 1.18 -21.30 11.66
N TYR A 385 0.74 -20.50 12.64
CA TYR A 385 -0.48 -20.80 13.40
C TYR A 385 -1.73 -20.87 12.53
N PHE A 386 -1.83 -19.99 11.51
CA PHE A 386 -2.92 -20.01 10.55
C PHE A 386 -2.95 -21.28 9.70
N ILE A 387 -1.79 -21.76 9.27
CA ILE A 387 -1.66 -23.01 8.50
C ILE A 387 -2.06 -24.21 9.37
N ASP A 388 -1.60 -24.23 10.62
CA ASP A 388 -1.83 -25.35 11.55
C ASP A 388 -3.27 -25.40 12.09
N HIS A 389 -4.01 -24.28 12.09
CA HIS A 389 -5.34 -24.16 12.71
C HIS A 389 -6.41 -23.66 11.72
N PRO A 390 -6.96 -24.56 10.88
CA PRO A 390 -7.88 -24.21 9.81
C PRO A 390 -9.16 -23.49 10.28
N LYS A 391 -9.63 -23.80 11.49
CA LYS A 391 -10.86 -23.24 12.08
C LYS A 391 -10.81 -21.71 12.25
N ILE A 392 -9.60 -21.14 12.29
CA ILE A 392 -9.39 -19.69 12.47
C ILE A 392 -9.80 -18.90 11.23
N MET A 393 -9.87 -19.53 10.05
CA MET A 393 -10.23 -18.85 8.81
C MET A 393 -11.55 -18.09 8.91
N ARG A 394 -12.54 -18.66 9.61
CA ARG A 394 -13.83 -18.02 9.87
C ARG A 394 -13.69 -16.71 10.66
N ARG A 395 -12.66 -16.56 11.50
CA ARG A 395 -12.37 -15.30 12.20
C ARG A 395 -11.84 -14.25 11.23
N LEU A 396 -11.10 -14.65 10.22
CA LEU A 396 -10.47 -13.75 9.25
C LEU A 396 -11.39 -13.31 8.11
N CYS A 397 -12.71 -13.49 8.23
CA CYS A 397 -13.62 -12.86 7.29
C CYS A 397 -13.77 -11.34 7.51
N MET A 398 -13.45 -10.89 8.72
CA MET A 398 -13.31 -9.47 9.06
C MET A 398 -11.83 -9.11 9.16
N LYS A 399 -11.53 -7.81 9.00
CA LYS A 399 -10.17 -7.32 9.19
C LYS A 399 -9.77 -7.52 10.66
N PRO A 400 -8.56 -8.02 10.94
CA PRO A 400 -8.07 -8.12 12.30
C PRO A 400 -8.05 -6.77 13.02
N GLY A 401 -8.24 -6.82 14.33
CA GLY A 401 -8.30 -5.63 15.19
C GLY A 401 -6.97 -5.33 15.87
N LEU A 402 -6.70 -4.03 16.12
CA LEU A 402 -5.73 -3.62 17.15
C LEU A 402 -6.19 -4.06 18.55
N THR A 403 -7.50 -3.97 18.80
CA THR A 403 -8.19 -4.55 19.95
C THR A 403 -9.40 -5.37 19.51
N GLY A 404 -10.07 -6.05 20.45
CA GLY A 404 -11.28 -6.82 20.21
C GLY A 404 -11.69 -7.62 21.43
N ALA A 405 -12.64 -8.53 21.23
CA ALA A 405 -13.13 -9.44 22.27
C ALA A 405 -11.97 -10.19 22.96
N TRP A 406 -10.97 -10.63 22.20
CA TRP A 406 -9.76 -11.30 22.70
C TRP A 406 -8.90 -10.47 23.66
N CYS A 407 -9.00 -9.14 23.62
CA CYS A 407 -8.27 -8.25 24.54
C CYS A 407 -9.05 -8.02 25.85
N VAL A 408 -10.38 -8.06 25.78
CA VAL A 408 -11.26 -7.79 26.93
C VAL A 408 -11.60 -9.07 27.71
N LYS A 409 -11.76 -10.21 27.02
CA LYS A 409 -12.07 -11.51 27.64
C LYS A 409 -11.07 -12.57 27.17
N PRO A 410 -9.82 -12.56 27.68
CA PRO A 410 -8.83 -13.55 27.28
C PRO A 410 -9.24 -14.96 27.75
N GLY A 411 -9.19 -15.95 26.87
CA GLY A 411 -9.44 -17.36 27.18
C GLY A 411 -10.83 -17.91 26.83
N GLU A 412 -11.82 -17.05 26.55
CA GLU A 412 -13.13 -17.48 26.05
C GLU A 412 -13.09 -17.59 24.51
N GLU A 413 -12.84 -18.78 23.97
CA GLU A 413 -12.96 -19.03 22.52
C GLU A 413 -14.37 -18.69 22.00
N TYR A 414 -15.37 -18.91 22.85
CA TYR A 414 -16.77 -18.49 22.65
C TYR A 414 -16.95 -16.97 22.49
N GLY A 415 -16.05 -16.14 23.03
CA GLY A 415 -16.14 -14.69 22.96
C GLY A 415 -15.89 -14.13 21.56
N GLU A 416 -14.94 -14.70 20.82
CA GLU A 416 -14.66 -14.29 19.43
C GLU A 416 -15.75 -14.79 18.46
N GLU A 417 -16.22 -16.03 18.61
CA GLU A 417 -17.32 -16.52 17.76
C GLU A 417 -18.62 -15.76 18.00
N ARG A 418 -18.95 -15.45 19.27
CA ARG A 418 -20.11 -14.62 19.61
C ARG A 418 -20.01 -13.23 19.02
N TYR A 419 -18.81 -12.63 19.03
CA TYR A 419 -18.54 -11.34 18.38
C TYR A 419 -18.80 -11.40 16.87
N LEU A 420 -18.34 -12.45 16.18
CA LEU A 420 -18.56 -12.59 14.74
C LEU A 420 -20.06 -12.80 14.40
N ASN A 421 -20.76 -13.60 15.20
CA ASN A 421 -22.16 -13.94 14.94
C ASN A 421 -23.13 -12.79 15.22
N HIS A 422 -22.83 -11.90 16.18
CA HIS A 422 -23.71 -10.81 16.59
C HIS A 422 -23.11 -9.42 16.36
N TRP A 423 -22.19 -9.31 15.40
CA TRP A 423 -21.38 -8.12 15.20
C TRP A 423 -22.22 -6.84 15.00
N SER A 424 -21.84 -5.75 15.67
CA SER A 424 -22.40 -4.42 15.47
C SER A 424 -21.39 -3.32 15.79
N LEU A 425 -21.61 -2.11 15.24
CA LEU A 425 -20.80 -0.93 15.57
C LEU A 425 -20.84 -0.58 17.06
N GLY A 426 -21.98 -0.81 17.73
CA GLY A 426 -22.11 -0.57 19.17
C GLY A 426 -21.23 -1.52 20.00
N GLN A 427 -21.14 -2.79 19.61
CA GLN A 427 -20.21 -3.73 20.23
C GLN A 427 -18.75 -3.33 19.99
N ASP A 428 -18.41 -2.90 18.77
CA ASP A 428 -17.05 -2.41 18.47
C ASP A 428 -16.68 -1.23 19.38
N ALA A 429 -17.57 -0.24 19.48
CA ALA A 429 -17.37 0.90 20.38
C ALA A 429 -17.21 0.44 21.84
N GLY A 430 -18.06 -0.47 22.31
CA GLY A 430 -17.97 -1.05 23.66
C GLY A 430 -16.60 -1.70 23.92
N PHE A 431 -16.12 -2.57 23.02
CA PHE A 431 -14.80 -3.18 23.17
C PHE A 431 -13.66 -2.16 23.12
N PHE A 432 -13.77 -1.14 22.26
CA PHE A 432 -12.79 -0.06 22.17
C PHE A 432 -12.68 0.71 23.49
N PHE A 433 -13.81 1.20 24.03
CA PHE A 433 -13.82 1.96 25.29
C PHE A 433 -13.44 1.11 26.50
N LEU A 434 -13.88 -0.16 26.57
CA LEU A 434 -13.45 -1.08 27.62
C LEU A 434 -11.93 -1.33 27.60
N THR A 435 -11.34 -1.41 26.40
CA THR A 435 -9.89 -1.56 26.24
C THR A 435 -9.16 -0.31 26.73
N ILE A 436 -9.61 0.88 26.31
CA ILE A 436 -9.02 2.15 26.75
C ILE A 436 -9.15 2.30 28.27
N GLY A 437 -10.33 2.02 28.83
CA GLY A 437 -10.55 2.07 30.28
C GLY A 437 -9.62 1.14 31.05
N ARG A 438 -9.35 -0.06 30.53
CA ARG A 438 -8.35 -0.98 31.11
C ARG A 438 -6.92 -0.46 31.02
N TYR A 439 -6.57 0.23 29.93
CA TYR A 439 -5.24 0.83 29.77
C TYR A 439 -5.05 2.01 30.74
N LEU A 440 -6.09 2.82 30.96
CA LEU A 440 -6.05 3.95 31.90
C LEU A 440 -6.03 3.52 33.37
N THR A 441 -6.70 2.42 33.71
CA THR A 441 -6.81 1.95 35.12
C THR A 441 -5.63 1.08 35.57
N PHE A 442 -4.63 0.82 34.72
CA PHE A 442 -3.46 -0.04 34.97
C PHE A 442 -3.77 -1.47 35.52
N ARG A 443 -5.04 -1.86 35.60
CA ARG A 443 -5.50 -3.19 36.07
C ARG A 443 -5.25 -4.31 35.06
N SER A 444 -4.63 -4.02 33.92
CA SER A 444 -4.23 -5.05 32.97
C SER A 444 -3.04 -5.83 33.53
N GLY A 445 -3.30 -6.81 34.39
CA GLY A 445 -2.34 -7.87 34.67
C GLY A 445 -2.06 -8.64 33.38
N ARG A 446 -1.11 -8.18 32.57
CA ARG A 446 -0.48 -9.07 31.59
C ARG A 446 0.41 -10.02 32.38
N VAL A 447 -0.15 -11.16 32.77
CA VAL A 447 0.63 -12.39 32.75
C VAL A 447 0.85 -12.65 31.28
N TYR A 448 2.04 -12.34 30.75
CA TYR A 448 2.38 -12.75 29.40
C TYR A 448 2.46 -14.27 29.43
N PRO A 449 1.62 -15.00 28.69
CA PRO A 449 1.93 -16.38 28.44
C PRO A 449 3.25 -16.44 27.65
N ASP A 450 4.16 -17.34 28.07
CA ASP A 450 5.57 -17.39 27.62
C ASP A 450 5.74 -17.40 26.09
N TYR A 451 4.74 -17.88 25.35
CA TYR A 451 4.74 -17.94 23.90
C TYR A 451 4.84 -16.58 23.19
N LEU A 452 4.28 -15.50 23.76
CA LEU A 452 4.31 -14.17 23.14
C LEU A 452 5.72 -13.57 23.17
N THR A 453 6.46 -13.78 24.27
CA THR A 453 7.89 -13.43 24.35
C THR A 453 8.68 -14.22 23.31
N GLY A 454 8.32 -15.49 23.08
CA GLY A 454 8.90 -16.32 22.03
C GLY A 454 8.70 -15.76 20.62
N GLU A 455 7.51 -15.28 20.27
CA GLU A 455 7.30 -14.64 18.95
C GLU A 455 8.11 -13.33 18.78
N GLU A 456 8.21 -12.54 19.85
CA GLU A 456 9.00 -11.31 19.80
C GLU A 456 10.50 -11.58 19.67
N LEU A 457 10.96 -12.61 20.37
CA LEU A 457 12.33 -13.09 20.29
C LEU A 457 12.63 -13.61 18.88
N ARG A 458 11.77 -14.47 18.32
CA ARG A 458 11.90 -14.96 16.94
C ARG A 458 11.96 -13.83 15.93
N SER A 459 11.06 -12.85 16.03
CA SER A 459 11.05 -11.71 15.11
C SER A 459 12.31 -10.85 15.20
N LEU A 460 12.91 -10.78 16.40
CA LEU A 460 14.18 -10.11 16.62
C LEU A 460 15.34 -10.96 16.08
N GLU A 461 15.30 -12.28 16.27
CA GLU A 461 16.27 -13.24 15.72
C GLU A 461 16.26 -13.19 14.19
N ASP A 462 15.09 -13.32 13.55
CA ASP A 462 14.91 -13.19 12.10
C ASP A 462 15.50 -11.87 11.59
N TYR A 463 15.26 -10.77 12.33
CA TYR A 463 15.83 -9.46 12.00
C TYR A 463 17.36 -9.45 12.10
N LEU A 464 17.92 -10.07 13.15
CA LEU A 464 19.36 -10.11 13.40
C LEU A 464 20.08 -11.01 12.39
N GLU A 465 19.52 -12.18 12.11
CA GLU A 465 19.96 -13.11 11.08
C GLU A 465 19.98 -12.42 9.71
N TYR A 466 18.86 -11.77 9.35
CA TYR A 466 18.77 -10.98 8.13
C TYR A 466 19.79 -9.84 8.05
N ARG A 467 20.23 -9.29 9.18
CA ARG A 467 21.21 -8.18 9.27
C ARG A 467 22.64 -8.66 9.45
N GLN A 468 22.90 -9.96 9.50
CA GLN A 468 24.26 -10.46 9.60
C GLN A 468 25.09 -9.89 8.45
N PRO A 469 26.25 -9.28 8.75
CA PRO A 469 27.13 -8.80 7.71
C PRO A 469 27.55 -9.97 6.82
N MET A 470 27.65 -9.71 5.53
CA MET A 470 28.29 -10.64 4.60
C MET A 470 29.67 -11.04 5.13
N GLU A 471 30.02 -12.30 4.94
CA GLU A 471 31.38 -12.81 5.14
C GLU A 471 32.26 -12.39 3.96
N TYR A 472 33.36 -11.73 4.26
CA TYR A 472 34.41 -11.35 3.32
C TYR A 472 35.71 -11.12 4.10
N ASP A 473 36.84 -11.17 3.42
CA ASP A 473 38.13 -10.89 4.03
C ASP A 473 38.24 -9.41 4.40
N ARG A 474 38.00 -9.09 5.68
CA ARG A 474 38.13 -7.73 6.22
C ARG A 474 39.59 -7.31 6.40
N SER A 475 40.52 -8.26 6.46
CA SER A 475 41.94 -7.99 6.67
C SER A 475 42.62 -7.46 5.41
N ALA A 476 42.07 -7.79 4.23
CA ALA A 476 42.54 -7.33 2.93
C ALA A 476 42.61 -5.80 2.78
N TRP A 477 41.85 -5.04 3.59
CA TRP A 477 41.90 -3.59 3.60
C TRP A 477 41.75 -3.01 5.01
N GLN A 478 42.78 -2.35 5.50
CA GLN A 478 42.73 -1.58 6.73
C GLN A 478 42.74 -0.09 6.40
N GLN A 479 41.75 0.62 6.90
CA GLN A 479 41.60 2.04 6.66
C GLN A 479 42.41 2.85 7.67
N GLU A 480 43.35 3.68 7.21
CA GLU A 480 44.13 4.55 8.08
C GLU A 480 43.23 5.54 8.84
N LYS A 481 43.41 5.60 10.16
CA LYS A 481 42.69 6.52 11.04
C LYS A 481 43.42 7.85 11.07
N SER A 482 42.90 8.84 10.35
CA SER A 482 43.37 10.24 10.42
C SER A 482 42.33 11.14 11.09
N VAL A 483 42.81 12.14 11.85
CA VAL A 483 41.97 13.17 12.49
C VAL A 483 41.20 13.96 11.42
N SER A 484 41.88 14.38 10.35
CA SER A 484 41.27 15.09 9.22
C SER A 484 40.12 14.30 8.59
N ARG A 485 40.30 12.98 8.43
CA ARG A 485 39.25 12.08 7.92
C ARG A 485 38.06 11.99 8.86
N SER A 486 38.29 11.96 10.17
CA SER A 486 37.22 11.87 11.15
C SER A 486 36.37 13.14 11.19
N ILE A 487 37.01 14.31 11.08
CA ILE A 487 36.36 15.61 10.93
C ILE A 487 35.53 15.64 9.64
N TYR A 488 36.12 15.23 8.51
CA TYR A 488 35.41 15.12 7.23
C TYR A 488 34.17 14.23 7.33
N LEU A 489 34.28 13.02 7.91
CA LEU A 489 33.14 12.11 8.04
C LEU A 489 32.04 12.67 8.98
N GLY A 490 32.43 13.39 10.04
CA GLY A 490 31.50 14.08 10.92
C GLY A 490 30.72 15.16 10.19
N PHE A 491 31.42 16.04 9.47
CA PHE A 491 30.80 17.11 8.69
C PHE A 491 29.94 16.57 7.54
N LYS A 492 30.45 15.58 6.79
CA LYS A 492 29.71 14.87 5.75
C LYS A 492 28.40 14.30 6.30
N ARG A 493 28.43 13.72 7.50
CA ARG A 493 27.20 13.21 8.13
C ARG A 493 26.22 14.32 8.51
N GLY A 494 26.71 15.47 8.98
CA GLY A 494 25.88 16.65 9.23
C GLY A 494 25.16 17.12 7.97
N LEU A 495 25.90 17.22 6.85
CA LEU A 495 25.36 17.58 5.54
C LEU A 495 24.38 16.54 5.01
N ASP A 496 24.66 15.25 5.16
CA ASP A 496 23.74 14.17 4.78
C ASP A 496 22.38 14.32 5.49
N ILE A 497 22.40 14.59 6.81
CA ILE A 497 21.16 14.74 7.59
C ILE A 497 20.42 16.02 7.17
N ALA A 498 21.12 17.16 7.12
CA ALA A 498 20.51 18.44 6.78
C ALA A 498 19.94 18.44 5.35
N GLY A 499 20.73 17.96 4.37
CA GLY A 499 20.34 17.89 2.96
C GLY A 499 19.20 16.90 2.72
N SER A 500 19.22 15.71 3.35
CA SER A 500 18.12 14.75 3.21
C SER A 500 16.82 15.24 3.87
N LEU A 501 16.91 15.87 5.05
CA LEU A 501 15.73 16.43 5.73
C LEU A 501 15.11 17.57 4.92
N LEU A 502 15.93 18.51 4.45
CA LEU A 502 15.47 19.61 3.60
C LEU A 502 14.86 19.07 2.30
N GLY A 503 15.51 18.11 1.64
CA GLY A 503 15.00 17.48 0.43
C GLY A 503 13.66 16.77 0.64
N ILE A 504 13.49 16.04 1.74
CA ILE A 504 12.21 15.38 2.07
C ILE A 504 11.10 16.41 2.26
N ILE A 505 11.36 17.50 2.98
CA ILE A 505 10.35 18.54 3.25
C ILE A 505 9.96 19.25 1.95
N LEU A 506 10.93 19.77 1.20
CA LEU A 506 10.69 20.55 -0.01
C LEU A 506 10.08 19.71 -1.13
N LEU A 507 10.51 18.44 -1.28
CA LEU A 507 10.00 17.54 -2.32
C LEU A 507 8.78 16.75 -1.86
N SER A 508 8.27 16.93 -0.63
CA SER A 508 7.13 16.15 -0.14
C SER A 508 5.87 16.24 -1.01
N PRO A 509 5.49 17.41 -1.59
CA PRO A 509 4.34 17.46 -2.50
C PRO A 509 4.58 16.65 -3.76
N LEU A 510 5.80 16.73 -4.33
CA LEU A 510 6.18 15.95 -5.50
C LEU A 510 6.20 14.45 -5.20
N LEU A 511 6.77 14.03 -4.06
CA LEU A 511 6.76 12.64 -3.62
C LEU A 511 5.33 12.10 -3.48
N ALA A 512 4.39 12.91 -2.95
CA ALA A 512 2.99 12.53 -2.86
C ALA A 512 2.34 12.37 -4.24
N VAL A 513 2.59 13.30 -5.17
CA VAL A 513 2.11 13.20 -6.56
C VAL A 513 2.66 11.94 -7.25
N LEU A 514 3.96 11.65 -7.09
CA LEU A 514 4.58 10.45 -7.65
C LEU A 514 4.04 9.17 -7.02
N CYS A 515 3.80 9.15 -5.70
CA CYS A 515 3.12 8.04 -5.03
C CYS A 515 1.75 7.77 -5.66
N ILE A 516 0.93 8.81 -5.84
CA ILE A 516 -0.39 8.70 -6.46
C ILE A 516 -0.26 8.22 -7.91
N ALA A 517 0.66 8.78 -8.69
CA ALA A 517 0.87 8.41 -10.09
C ALA A 517 1.29 6.94 -10.25
N VAL A 518 2.21 6.46 -9.41
CA VAL A 518 2.65 5.04 -9.42
C VAL A 518 1.52 4.12 -8.97
N MET A 519 0.79 4.46 -7.90
CA MET A 519 -0.38 3.70 -7.46
C MET A 519 -1.47 3.65 -8.54
N ALA A 520 -1.65 4.77 -9.24
CA ALA A 520 -2.58 4.90 -10.35
C ALA A 520 -2.06 4.28 -11.65
N ASP A 521 -0.88 3.62 -11.68
CA ASP A 521 -0.37 2.94 -12.88
C ASP A 521 -0.52 1.41 -12.84
N ASP A 522 -0.20 0.74 -11.73
CA ASP A 522 -0.36 -0.72 -11.62
C ASP A 522 -1.11 -1.19 -10.35
N GLY A 523 -1.57 -0.26 -9.50
CA GLY A 523 -2.23 -0.56 -8.23
C GLY A 523 -1.30 -1.17 -7.17
N GLY A 524 0.01 -1.17 -7.40
CA GLY A 524 1.04 -1.66 -6.49
C GLY A 524 1.43 -0.64 -5.41
N ASN A 525 2.22 -1.09 -4.44
CA ASN A 525 2.81 -0.18 -3.44
C ASN A 525 3.80 0.77 -4.16
N PRO A 526 3.64 2.10 -4.04
CA PRO A 526 4.45 3.05 -4.79
C PRO A 526 5.93 2.99 -4.44
N ILE A 527 6.28 2.56 -3.21
CA ILE A 527 7.67 2.42 -2.77
C ILE A 527 8.03 0.94 -2.69
N TYR A 528 9.18 0.60 -3.25
CA TYR A 528 9.79 -0.72 -3.18
C TYR A 528 11.17 -0.62 -2.52
N GLY A 529 11.49 -1.57 -1.65
CA GLY A 529 12.79 -1.66 -0.99
C GLY A 529 13.64 -2.75 -1.63
N HIS A 530 14.77 -2.38 -2.21
CA HIS A 530 15.71 -3.33 -2.80
C HIS A 530 16.87 -3.62 -1.84
N HIS A 531 17.17 -4.89 -1.61
CA HIS A 531 18.26 -5.30 -0.72
C HIS A 531 19.63 -5.12 -1.39
N ARG A 532 20.55 -4.50 -0.64
CA ARG A 532 21.90 -4.13 -1.06
C ARG A 532 22.87 -4.31 0.09
N ILE A 533 24.17 -4.31 -0.22
CA ILE A 533 25.23 -4.36 0.77
C ILE A 533 25.76 -2.95 1.02
N GLY A 534 25.76 -2.54 2.28
CA GLY A 534 26.29 -1.26 2.74
C GLY A 534 27.58 -1.42 3.53
N LYS A 535 27.94 -0.35 4.25
CA LYS A 535 29.19 -0.28 5.01
C LYS A 535 29.37 -1.49 5.95
N ASN A 536 30.59 -2.02 5.96
CA ASN A 536 31.06 -3.20 6.68
C ASN A 536 30.34 -4.50 6.31
N GLY A 537 29.78 -4.59 5.10
CA GLY A 537 29.05 -5.77 4.63
C GLY A 537 27.63 -5.89 5.17
N LYS A 538 27.11 -4.85 5.85
CA LYS A 538 25.76 -4.89 6.42
C LYS A 538 24.70 -4.79 5.32
N ARG A 539 23.70 -5.67 5.36
CA ARG A 539 22.55 -5.59 4.47
C ARG A 539 21.72 -4.32 4.76
N ILE A 540 21.42 -3.56 3.71
CA ILE A 540 20.60 -2.35 3.72
C ILE A 540 19.45 -2.51 2.72
N THR A 541 18.33 -1.87 3.01
CA THR A 541 17.18 -1.81 2.09
C THR A 541 17.15 -0.42 1.46
N VAL A 542 17.46 -0.33 0.17
CA VAL A 542 17.46 0.91 -0.60
C VAL A 542 16.06 1.15 -1.16
N TYR A 543 15.43 2.26 -0.76
CA TYR A 543 14.07 2.59 -1.17
C TYR A 543 14.04 3.26 -2.53
N LYS A 544 13.11 2.84 -3.39
CA LYS A 544 12.87 3.43 -4.71
C LYS A 544 11.39 3.50 -5.01
N PHE A 545 10.98 4.37 -5.92
CA PHE A 545 9.66 4.25 -6.51
C PHE A 545 9.58 2.98 -7.37
N ARG A 546 8.46 2.29 -7.27
CA ARG A 546 8.15 1.16 -8.12
C ARG A 546 8.01 1.66 -9.55
N SER A 547 8.81 1.07 -10.44
CA SER A 547 8.80 1.36 -11.88
C SER A 547 8.46 0.14 -12.73
N MET A 548 8.28 -1.03 -12.10
CA MET A 548 7.96 -2.30 -12.76
C MET A 548 6.59 -2.84 -12.32
N LYS A 549 5.92 -3.57 -13.21
CA LYS A 549 4.64 -4.24 -12.99
C LYS A 549 4.72 -5.26 -11.84
N ARG A 550 3.63 -5.44 -11.08
CA ARG A 550 3.55 -6.38 -9.94
C ARG A 550 3.89 -7.85 -10.26
N ASN A 551 3.58 -8.32 -11.46
CA ASN A 551 3.80 -9.72 -11.88
C ASN A 551 5.11 -9.91 -12.68
N ALA A 552 6.09 -9.02 -12.52
CA ALA A 552 7.38 -9.04 -13.22
C ALA A 552 8.35 -10.15 -12.77
N GLY A 553 7.95 -11.02 -11.84
CA GLY A 553 8.82 -12.03 -11.22
C GLY A 553 9.07 -13.27 -12.09
N ASP A 554 8.20 -13.55 -13.05
CA ASP A 554 8.34 -14.68 -13.97
C ASP A 554 9.09 -14.25 -15.24
N LEU A 555 10.41 -14.17 -15.10
CA LEU A 555 11.30 -13.59 -16.11
C LEU A 555 11.34 -14.42 -17.41
N GLU A 556 11.24 -15.74 -17.29
CA GLU A 556 11.31 -16.67 -18.42
C GLU A 556 10.10 -16.55 -19.36
N ARG A 557 8.96 -16.09 -18.83
CA ARG A 557 7.74 -15.85 -19.59
C ARG A 557 7.67 -14.46 -20.22
N ILE A 558 8.37 -13.48 -19.65
CA ILE A 558 8.24 -12.06 -20.03
C ILE A 558 9.35 -11.63 -20.99
N LEU A 559 10.54 -12.21 -20.88
CA LEU A 559 11.72 -11.81 -21.64
C LEU A 559 11.95 -12.74 -22.82
N SER A 560 12.40 -12.19 -23.94
CA SER A 560 12.92 -13.03 -25.03
C SER A 560 14.19 -13.78 -24.59
N PRO A 561 14.58 -14.88 -25.25
CA PRO A 561 15.83 -15.58 -24.96
C PRO A 561 17.07 -14.66 -24.98
N GLU A 562 17.09 -13.68 -25.89
CA GLU A 562 18.16 -12.68 -26.03
C GLU A 562 18.19 -11.70 -24.84
N GLN A 563 17.02 -11.18 -24.43
CA GLN A 563 16.89 -10.31 -23.27
C GLN A 563 17.24 -11.04 -21.96
N MET A 564 16.97 -12.35 -21.89
CA MET A 564 17.35 -13.17 -20.74
C MET A 564 18.87 -13.32 -20.62
N GLU A 565 19.56 -13.54 -21.74
CA GLU A 565 21.03 -13.60 -21.77
C GLU A 565 21.66 -12.24 -21.44
N GLN A 566 21.11 -11.14 -21.98
CA GLN A 566 21.50 -9.79 -21.62
C GLN A 566 21.33 -9.52 -20.11
N TYR A 567 20.18 -9.93 -19.55
CA TYR A 567 19.91 -9.80 -18.11
C TYR A 567 20.90 -10.61 -17.26
N ARG A 568 21.29 -11.82 -17.69
CA ARG A 568 22.28 -12.65 -16.98
C ARG A 568 23.67 -12.00 -16.95
N ARG A 569 24.04 -11.27 -18.01
CA ARG A 569 25.34 -10.60 -18.13
C ARG A 569 25.38 -9.25 -17.42
N GLU A 570 24.41 -8.38 -17.70
CA GLU A 570 24.45 -6.96 -17.34
C GLU A 570 23.52 -6.60 -16.17
N PHE A 571 22.64 -7.52 -15.77
CA PHE A 571 21.54 -7.26 -14.82
C PHE A 571 20.64 -6.08 -15.24
N LYS A 572 20.67 -5.71 -16.52
CA LYS A 572 19.90 -4.67 -17.20
C LYS A 572 19.38 -5.22 -18.53
N ILE A 573 18.27 -4.66 -19.01
CA ILE A 573 17.61 -5.04 -20.25
C ILE A 573 17.21 -3.74 -20.94
N ASP A 574 17.50 -3.63 -22.23
CA ASP A 574 17.05 -2.50 -23.04
C ASP A 574 15.57 -2.70 -23.42
N ASP A 575 14.78 -1.61 -23.37
CA ASP A 575 13.32 -1.63 -23.57
C ASP A 575 12.57 -2.68 -22.74
N ASP A 576 12.86 -2.71 -21.43
CA ASP A 576 12.32 -3.70 -20.51
C ASP A 576 10.77 -3.68 -20.46
N PRO A 577 10.09 -4.76 -20.93
CA PRO A 577 8.62 -4.84 -21.03
C PRO A 577 7.91 -4.87 -19.67
N ARG A 578 8.69 -5.04 -18.58
CA ARG A 578 8.20 -5.00 -17.20
C ARG A 578 8.01 -3.57 -16.70
N ILE A 579 8.61 -2.57 -17.35
CA ILE A 579 8.50 -1.17 -16.96
C ILE A 579 7.08 -0.64 -17.25
N THR A 580 6.53 0.13 -16.32
CA THR A 580 5.22 0.79 -16.50
C THR A 580 5.40 2.15 -17.19
N ARG A 581 4.33 2.75 -17.74
CA ARG A 581 4.46 4.04 -18.45
C ARG A 581 4.96 5.14 -17.52
N VAL A 582 4.40 5.21 -16.31
CA VAL A 582 4.87 6.13 -15.26
C VAL A 582 6.27 5.73 -14.79
N GLY A 583 6.54 4.42 -14.69
CA GLY A 583 7.86 3.89 -14.34
C GLY A 583 8.96 4.35 -15.30
N GLY A 584 8.71 4.36 -16.61
CA GLY A 584 9.64 4.84 -17.63
C GLY A 584 9.92 6.35 -17.49
N PHE A 585 8.88 7.16 -17.26
CA PHE A 585 9.07 8.59 -16.98
C PHE A 585 9.92 8.85 -15.72
N ILE A 586 9.59 8.16 -14.63
CA ILE A 586 10.27 8.33 -13.33
C ILE A 586 11.73 7.84 -13.42
N ARG A 587 12.03 6.78 -14.20
CA ARG A 587 13.41 6.32 -14.45
C ARG A 587 14.22 7.30 -15.29
N ARG A 588 13.67 7.77 -16.41
CA ARG A 588 14.35 8.73 -17.30
C ARG A 588 14.71 10.02 -16.58
N THR A 589 13.86 10.47 -15.67
CA THR A 589 14.07 11.67 -14.85
C THR A 589 14.84 11.39 -13.55
N SER A 590 15.24 10.14 -13.29
CA SER A 590 15.88 9.70 -12.02
C SER A 590 15.06 10.01 -10.76
N LEU A 591 13.76 10.28 -10.92
CA LEU A 591 12.85 10.51 -9.80
C LEU A 591 12.61 9.24 -8.99
N ASP A 592 12.94 8.05 -9.53
CA ASP A 592 12.75 6.76 -8.84
C ASP A 592 13.61 6.65 -7.59
N GLU A 593 14.71 7.38 -7.54
CA GLU A 593 15.68 7.33 -6.46
C GLU A 593 15.40 8.30 -5.30
N LEU A 594 14.42 9.21 -5.44
CA LEU A 594 14.09 10.17 -4.37
C LEU A 594 13.74 9.54 -3.01
N PRO A 595 13.08 8.37 -2.92
CA PRO A 595 12.85 7.70 -1.62
C PRO A 595 14.15 7.31 -0.89
N GLN A 596 15.31 7.29 -1.56
CA GLN A 596 16.60 7.05 -0.90
C GLN A 596 17.00 8.18 0.05
N LEU A 597 16.37 9.35 0.00
CA LEU A 597 16.56 10.41 1.01
C LEU A 597 16.25 9.89 2.42
N PHE A 598 15.28 8.99 2.57
CA PHE A 598 14.99 8.32 3.85
C PHE A 598 16.14 7.40 4.29
N ASN A 599 16.84 6.76 3.35
CA ASN A 599 18.03 5.95 3.63
C ASN A 599 19.22 6.78 4.12
N ILE A 600 19.38 7.96 3.55
CA ILE A 600 20.42 8.94 3.92
C ILE A 600 20.10 9.48 5.31
N LEU A 601 18.88 9.93 5.56
CA LEU A 601 18.44 10.41 6.88
C LEU A 601 18.65 9.32 7.94
N GLY A 602 18.22 8.08 7.65
CA GLY A 602 18.41 6.89 8.50
C GLY A 602 19.87 6.41 8.64
N GLY A 603 20.81 6.98 7.87
CA GLY A 603 22.24 6.75 8.01
C GLY A 603 22.77 5.46 7.38
N SER A 604 21.92 4.74 6.63
CA SER A 604 22.31 3.56 5.84
C SER A 604 23.07 3.92 4.56
N MET A 605 22.82 5.12 4.03
CA MET A 605 23.46 5.69 2.85
C MET A 605 24.01 7.09 3.16
N SER A 606 24.76 7.65 2.21
CA SER A 606 25.21 9.05 2.17
C SER A 606 24.70 9.71 0.89
N ILE A 607 24.72 11.04 0.80
CA ILE A 607 24.39 11.74 -0.45
C ILE A 607 25.44 11.36 -1.52
N VAL A 608 26.73 11.43 -1.17
CA VAL A 608 27.84 11.09 -2.07
C VAL A 608 28.60 9.87 -1.55
N GLY A 609 28.71 8.83 -2.38
CA GLY A 609 29.36 7.55 -2.04
C GLY A 609 29.32 6.57 -3.21
N PRO A 610 29.96 5.39 -3.09
CA PRO A 610 29.89 4.37 -4.13
C PRO A 610 28.47 3.85 -4.32
N ARG A 611 28.11 3.38 -5.51
CA ARG A 611 26.76 2.86 -5.75
C ARG A 611 26.44 1.68 -4.83
N PRO A 612 25.23 1.57 -4.25
CA PRO A 612 24.81 0.39 -3.51
C PRO A 612 24.79 -0.84 -4.44
N VAL A 613 25.59 -1.85 -4.11
CA VAL A 613 25.74 -3.10 -4.89
C VAL A 613 24.98 -4.27 -4.24
N THR A 614 24.53 -5.23 -5.05
CA THR A 614 23.97 -6.51 -4.59
C THR A 614 25.05 -7.41 -4.02
N GLU A 615 24.64 -8.42 -3.25
CA GLU A 615 25.55 -9.48 -2.79
C GLU A 615 26.26 -10.22 -3.94
N ARG A 616 25.59 -10.40 -5.08
CA ARG A 616 26.19 -11.01 -6.27
C ARG A 616 27.24 -10.08 -6.89
N GLU A 617 26.93 -8.79 -7.02
CA GLU A 617 27.87 -7.79 -7.55
C GLU A 617 29.11 -7.62 -6.67
N VAL A 618 28.99 -7.72 -5.34
CA VAL A 618 30.16 -7.64 -4.44
C VAL A 618 31.21 -8.70 -4.78
N ARG A 619 30.78 -9.91 -5.21
CA ARG A 619 31.72 -10.99 -5.58
C ARG A 619 32.59 -10.62 -6.78
N ILE A 620 32.13 -9.73 -7.67
CA ILE A 620 32.88 -9.26 -8.85
C ILE A 620 34.10 -8.44 -8.42
N TYR A 621 34.03 -7.73 -7.28
CA TYR A 621 35.14 -6.91 -6.78
C TYR A 621 36.27 -7.73 -6.15
N GLY A 622 36.08 -9.03 -5.90
CA GLY A 622 37.12 -9.91 -5.36
C GLY A 622 37.80 -9.34 -4.11
N LYS A 623 39.12 -9.11 -4.21
CA LYS A 623 39.96 -8.56 -3.12
C LYS A 623 39.62 -7.11 -2.76
N GLU A 624 39.09 -6.33 -3.69
CA GLU A 624 38.72 -4.93 -3.46
C GLU A 624 37.38 -4.77 -2.73
N ALA A 625 36.63 -5.86 -2.52
CA ALA A 625 35.36 -5.83 -1.79
C ALA A 625 35.51 -5.22 -0.39
N ALA A 626 36.61 -5.51 0.32
CA ALA A 626 36.89 -4.94 1.64
C ALA A 626 37.01 -3.41 1.60
N LYS A 627 37.63 -2.88 0.54
CA LYS A 627 37.79 -1.45 0.29
C LYS A 627 36.46 -0.79 -0.06
N LEU A 628 35.69 -1.39 -0.97
CA LEU A 628 34.34 -0.93 -1.34
C LEU A 628 33.42 -0.83 -0.10
N LEU A 629 33.42 -1.86 0.73
CA LEU A 629 32.56 -1.96 1.91
C LEU A 629 33.05 -1.13 3.09
N SER A 630 34.22 -0.49 3.02
CA SER A 630 34.74 0.37 4.09
C SER A 630 33.98 1.69 4.25
N VAL A 631 33.24 2.12 3.22
CA VAL A 631 32.52 3.39 3.16
C VAL A 631 31.01 3.17 3.02
N LYS A 632 30.23 4.21 3.29
CA LYS A 632 28.78 4.14 3.05
C LYS A 632 28.50 4.29 1.55
N PRO A 633 27.55 3.52 1.01
CA PRO A 633 27.12 3.76 -0.37
C PRO A 633 26.36 5.08 -0.49
N GLY A 634 26.40 5.67 -1.68
CA GLY A 634 25.85 6.98 -2.02
C GLY A 634 24.55 6.90 -2.82
N LEU A 635 23.74 7.95 -2.75
CA LEU A 635 22.69 8.21 -3.75
C LEU A 635 23.33 8.55 -5.11
N THR A 636 24.37 9.37 -5.06
CA THR A 636 25.25 9.65 -6.21
C THR A 636 26.69 9.31 -5.86
N GLY A 637 27.53 9.15 -6.88
CA GLY A 637 28.92 8.73 -6.76
C GLY A 637 29.73 9.12 -7.99
N TYR A 638 31.04 8.97 -7.92
CA TYR A 638 31.96 9.42 -8.97
C TYR A 638 31.65 8.77 -10.33
N TRP A 639 31.47 7.45 -10.37
CA TRP A 639 31.04 6.76 -11.59
C TRP A 639 29.66 7.24 -12.10
N GLN A 640 28.69 7.45 -11.20
CA GLN A 640 27.33 7.89 -11.56
C GLN A 640 27.28 9.33 -12.11
N ALA A 641 28.27 10.16 -11.78
CA ALA A 641 28.32 11.55 -12.21
C ALA A 641 29.15 11.76 -13.49
N TYR A 642 30.16 10.92 -13.74
CA TYR A 642 31.11 11.11 -14.84
C TYR A 642 30.99 10.11 -16.00
N ALA A 643 30.53 8.87 -15.77
CA ALA A 643 30.54 7.83 -16.82
C ALA A 643 29.21 7.10 -17.04
N ARG A 644 28.38 6.90 -16.00
CA ARG A 644 27.06 6.21 -16.08
C ARG A 644 27.07 4.94 -16.94
N ASN A 645 26.50 4.97 -18.16
CA ASN A 645 26.36 3.79 -19.01
C ASN A 645 27.61 3.47 -19.83
N ASP A 646 28.55 4.42 -19.96
CA ASP A 646 29.75 4.25 -20.79
C ASP A 646 30.80 3.36 -20.12
N ALA A 647 30.80 3.31 -18.78
CA ALA A 647 31.69 2.44 -17.99
C ALA A 647 30.93 1.22 -17.44
N THR A 648 31.20 0.04 -18.00
CA THR A 648 30.53 -1.24 -17.67
C THR A 648 31.37 -2.12 -16.73
N TYR A 649 30.75 -3.14 -16.12
CA TYR A 649 31.50 -4.13 -15.33
C TYR A 649 32.46 -4.95 -16.19
N ALA A 650 32.12 -5.23 -17.45
CA ALA A 650 32.94 -5.98 -18.40
C ALA A 650 34.26 -5.27 -18.74
N SER A 651 34.21 -3.93 -18.85
CA SER A 651 35.41 -3.10 -19.10
C SER A 651 36.33 -2.95 -17.88
N GLY A 652 35.82 -3.19 -16.66
CA GLY A 652 36.53 -2.92 -15.42
C GLY A 652 36.62 -1.44 -15.02
N GLU A 653 36.19 -0.50 -15.89
CA GLU A 653 36.31 0.94 -15.65
C GLU A 653 35.43 1.41 -14.50
N ARG A 654 34.23 0.83 -14.38
CA ARG A 654 33.33 1.13 -13.26
C ARG A 654 33.99 0.84 -11.92
N GLN A 655 34.66 -0.30 -11.78
CA GLN A 655 35.34 -0.71 -10.56
C GLN A 655 36.45 0.30 -10.22
N LYS A 656 37.27 0.68 -11.21
CA LYS A 656 38.34 1.67 -11.03
C LYS A 656 37.82 3.03 -10.57
N MET A 657 36.72 3.52 -11.15
CA MET A 657 36.12 4.81 -10.76
C MET A 657 35.55 4.78 -9.34
N GLU A 658 34.93 3.67 -8.94
CA GLU A 658 34.43 3.51 -7.57
C GLU A 658 35.59 3.45 -6.57
N MET A 659 36.69 2.76 -6.90
CA MET A 659 37.90 2.72 -6.05
C MET A 659 38.57 4.09 -5.95
N TYR A 660 38.66 4.83 -7.06
CA TYR A 660 39.24 6.17 -7.10
C TYR A 660 38.56 7.12 -6.12
N TYR A 661 37.22 7.10 -6.05
CA TYR A 661 36.48 7.91 -5.09
C TYR A 661 36.82 7.54 -3.64
N ILE A 662 36.95 6.25 -3.32
CA ILE A 662 37.24 5.77 -1.97
C ILE A 662 38.63 6.22 -1.50
N ASP A 663 39.60 6.28 -2.42
CA ASP A 663 40.96 6.73 -2.16
C ASP A 663 41.04 8.25 -1.97
N HIS A 664 40.24 9.02 -2.70
CA HIS A 664 40.35 10.49 -2.76
C HIS A 664 39.20 11.24 -2.07
N GLN A 665 38.55 10.60 -1.08
CA GLN A 665 37.42 11.18 -0.36
C GLN A 665 37.77 12.52 0.27
N SER A 666 37.14 13.58 -0.22
CA SER A 666 37.30 14.94 0.28
C SER A 666 36.04 15.75 0.06
N PHE A 667 35.88 16.83 0.82
CA PHE A 667 34.74 17.74 0.65
C PHE A 667 34.70 18.35 -0.76
N GLY A 668 35.86 18.73 -1.31
CA GLY A 668 35.96 19.28 -2.65
C GLY A 668 35.52 18.30 -3.73
N LEU A 669 35.89 17.01 -3.60
CA LEU A 669 35.45 15.97 -4.53
C LEU A 669 33.93 15.72 -4.42
N ASP A 670 33.38 15.70 -3.19
CA ASP A 670 31.94 15.53 -2.98
C ASP A 670 31.13 16.65 -3.65
N VAL A 671 31.54 17.91 -3.49
CA VAL A 671 30.88 19.07 -4.12
C VAL A 671 30.97 19.00 -5.64
N LYS A 672 32.13 18.62 -6.19
CA LYS A 672 32.29 18.41 -7.63
C LYS A 672 31.35 17.34 -8.17
N ILE A 673 31.23 16.21 -7.46
CA ILE A 673 30.31 15.13 -7.84
C ILE A 673 28.86 15.63 -7.83
N LEU A 674 28.43 16.33 -6.77
CA LEU A 674 27.08 16.89 -6.68
C LEU A 674 26.74 17.82 -7.85
N PHE A 675 27.65 18.74 -8.18
CA PHE A 675 27.43 19.68 -9.28
C PHE A 675 27.35 18.96 -10.64
N HIS A 676 28.24 18.00 -10.88
CA HIS A 676 28.19 17.17 -12.09
C HIS A 676 26.90 16.35 -12.18
N THR A 677 26.43 15.79 -11.06
CA THR A 677 25.16 15.04 -11.03
C THR A 677 23.97 15.92 -11.37
N VAL A 678 23.88 17.13 -10.82
CA VAL A 678 22.80 18.08 -11.17
C VAL A 678 22.83 18.44 -12.65
N LYS A 679 24.03 18.71 -13.21
CA LYS A 679 24.22 19.01 -14.63
C LYS A 679 23.81 17.83 -15.53
N SER A 680 24.20 16.61 -15.18
CA SER A 680 23.87 15.40 -15.94
C SER A 680 22.37 15.11 -15.93
N VAL A 681 21.70 15.24 -14.77
CA VAL A 681 20.24 15.05 -14.66
C VAL A 681 19.48 16.12 -15.45
N ALA A 682 19.93 17.39 -15.40
CA ALA A 682 19.31 18.47 -16.17
C ALA A 682 19.39 18.27 -17.69
N LYS A 683 20.48 17.66 -18.17
CA LYS A 683 20.69 17.37 -19.59
C LYS A 683 20.12 16.02 -20.07
N GLN A 684 19.57 15.21 -19.18
CA GLN A 684 19.10 13.84 -19.47
C GLN A 684 20.19 12.91 -20.06
N GLU A 685 21.47 13.21 -19.88
CA GLU A 685 22.59 12.42 -20.40
C GLU A 685 22.62 11.03 -19.70
N GLY A 686 22.47 9.96 -20.48
CA GLY A 686 22.50 8.56 -20.00
C GLY A 686 21.20 8.01 -19.41
N ALA A 687 20.06 8.67 -19.65
CA ALA A 687 18.73 8.15 -19.30
C ALA A 687 18.29 7.04 -20.27
N GLN A 688 17.87 5.88 -19.74
CA GLN A 688 17.10 4.86 -20.48
C GLN A 688 15.61 5.10 -20.27
#